data_AF-A0A146XFJ8-F1
#
_entry.id   AF-A0A146XFJ8-F1
#
_cell.length_a   1.000
_cell.length_b   1.000
_cell.length_c   1.000
_cell.angle_alpha   90.00
_cell.angle_beta   90.00
_cell.angle_gamma   90.00
#
_symmetry.space_group_name_H-M   'P 1'
#
loop_
_entity.id
_entity.type
_entity.pdbx_description
1 polymer ?
#
loop_
_entity_poly.entity_id
_entity_poly.type
_entity_poly.pdbx_seq_one_letter_code
_entity_poly.pdbx_strand_id
1 'polypeptide(L)'
;MFKVENFAALDKIRESLQDKIFSIEGSQTGGEALKEEMSQEGFRAVYVSGDIQMAMVGANTWRGGYRKYSLDTASIKESFQPTSIEADSYLGYSMAVASTTYSPLTIIGAPRYEHTGVVWTVFNNIKRQEIHPYQPQTGEYFGAEVCAMGVDSDKRIDLILISSPMYTDHDGEGRVYVCELSHENVLCHFDTPASIVVLRGVVSDRGRFGSSLAVLPDINADTFNDLAVGAPLENDGQGSIYIFRGEGGRKINPTYSQRIAASEIQSGLKLFGISISQSSYDQSGDGLPDLAVGSKGKVVLLRSRPVVTMTATVSFNPTQIPTQNVNCSIPLASKANICFTMSKLSAINEAQAQVNFTLILDANRKIPNNRAWISKNVREKTGSLTLQLNNETCHNVDFIIEACPDDALNPLNNELRFTFGGLPSGTNLRPSLSPKVQTTSFHSIGFEISCGKDEECVDDLKVDFNFTSSSVVKVGIDELLNVTVFVENRGENSYNSRIILTYPIGLSYRKFTSLRGRIECNSLDSEDGVTRGKTDCSIDKPIFKSNSVAVFVVSYGHNTNSKLDRRIFMTANATSGNIKHIPSTELYKKKEIDVKYSIFITVESSLSYNNFTFGEKDLQKPLKQEIKVANVIRPLNFTVVIKVPVKLGDKDIWEDTSNFTILGCKKYKDEEPGDTDFVGKIKESKILDCTVATCRVFRCSTFMERNTDQTYRISANISSRWIEQIGLSSAKFRLTSTASLEYDNNQYIFYSTTFNNDPPVRKIEAEIEVFPKPDFTKEIIGGSLGGLAFLALLTAVLYKAGFFKSKYNDMIRESAEGGAGPGAGPGAEAVVPAEG
;
A
#
# COMPACT_ATOMS: atom_id res chain seq x y z
N MET A 1 -36.49 1.12 -67.38
CA MET A 1 -35.19 1.09 -68.08
C MET A 1 -34.49 2.39 -67.73
N PHE A 2 -33.46 2.34 -66.87
CA PHE A 2 -32.57 3.47 -66.59
C PHE A 2 -31.17 3.06 -67.03
N LYS A 3 -30.42 3.99 -67.63
CA LYS A 3 -29.03 3.76 -68.02
C LYS A 3 -28.16 3.89 -66.77
N VAL A 4 -27.61 2.78 -66.31
CA VAL A 4 -26.60 2.75 -65.24
C VAL A 4 -25.24 2.70 -65.94
N GLU A 5 -24.42 3.74 -65.78
CA GLU A 5 -23.16 3.89 -66.53
C GLU A 5 -22.02 2.99 -66.02
N ASN A 6 -22.17 2.27 -64.90
CA ASN A 6 -21.12 1.38 -64.43
C ASN A 6 -21.63 0.22 -63.54
N PHE A 7 -21.81 -0.95 -64.12
CA PHE A 7 -22.09 -2.20 -63.40
C PHE A 7 -20.87 -2.76 -62.63
N ALA A 8 -19.64 -2.37 -63.00
CA ALA A 8 -18.42 -2.90 -62.37
C ALA A 8 -18.24 -2.44 -60.91
N ALA A 9 -18.83 -1.30 -60.52
CA ALA A 9 -18.83 -0.84 -59.13
C ALA A 9 -19.75 -1.70 -58.24
N LEU A 10 -20.91 -2.14 -58.77
CA LEU A 10 -21.82 -3.03 -58.07
C LEU A 10 -21.32 -4.48 -58.05
N ASP A 11 -20.64 -4.93 -59.10
CA ASP A 11 -19.97 -6.25 -59.11
C ASP A 11 -18.83 -6.31 -58.09
N LYS A 12 -18.02 -5.25 -57.92
CA LYS A 12 -17.00 -5.16 -56.86
C LYS A 12 -17.60 -5.20 -55.45
N ILE A 13 -18.74 -4.55 -55.24
CA ILE A 13 -19.45 -4.55 -53.95
C ILE A 13 -20.09 -5.93 -53.71
N ARG A 14 -20.63 -6.57 -54.76
CA ARG A 14 -21.20 -7.92 -54.70
C ARG A 14 -20.13 -8.99 -54.42
N GLU A 15 -18.99 -8.95 -55.10
CA GLU A 15 -17.85 -9.85 -54.87
C GLU A 15 -17.24 -9.66 -53.47
N SER A 16 -17.12 -8.41 -53.00
CA SER A 16 -16.70 -8.07 -51.62
C SER A 16 -17.66 -8.60 -50.54
N LEU A 17 -18.97 -8.62 -50.83
CA LEU A 17 -20.01 -9.10 -49.91
C LEU A 17 -20.24 -10.62 -49.99
N GLN A 18 -19.87 -11.29 -51.09
CA GLN A 18 -20.14 -12.72 -51.29
C GLN A 18 -19.10 -13.67 -50.63
N ASP A 19 -17.88 -13.21 -50.33
CA ASP A 19 -16.78 -14.11 -49.90
C ASP A 19 -16.14 -13.78 -48.54
N LYS A 20 -16.85 -13.15 -47.59
CA LYS A 20 -16.38 -13.09 -46.19
C LYS A 20 -17.00 -14.20 -45.35
N ILE A 21 -16.45 -15.41 -45.50
CA ILE A 21 -16.68 -16.50 -44.55
C ILE A 21 -15.85 -16.18 -43.31
N PHE A 22 -16.48 -15.90 -42.18
CA PHE A 22 -15.76 -15.67 -40.92
C PHE A 22 -15.51 -16.98 -40.19
N SER A 23 -14.35 -17.07 -39.53
CA SER A 23 -14.08 -18.13 -38.56
C SER A 23 -14.95 -17.93 -37.31
N ILE A 24 -16.14 -18.52 -37.34
CA ILE A 24 -17.04 -18.59 -36.18
C ILE A 24 -16.42 -19.55 -35.14
N GLU A 25 -16.53 -19.21 -33.85
CA GLU A 25 -16.04 -20.03 -32.72
C GLU A 25 -14.55 -20.38 -32.74
N GLY A 26 -13.71 -19.54 -33.39
CA GLY A 26 -12.26 -19.77 -33.43
C GLY A 26 -11.82 -20.93 -34.33
N SER A 27 -12.71 -21.41 -35.22
CA SER A 27 -12.39 -22.49 -36.15
C SER A 27 -11.27 -22.11 -37.13
N GLN A 28 -10.18 -22.89 -37.11
CA GLN A 28 -9.03 -22.70 -38.01
C GLN A 28 -9.22 -23.30 -39.40
N THR A 29 -10.32 -24.02 -39.66
CA THR A 29 -10.49 -24.85 -40.87
C THR A 29 -11.12 -24.13 -42.07
N GLY A 30 -11.25 -22.80 -42.02
CA GLY A 30 -11.66 -21.98 -43.17
C GLY A 30 -12.47 -20.74 -42.76
N GLY A 31 -11.91 -19.56 -43.01
CA GLY A 31 -12.55 -18.25 -42.80
C GLY A 31 -11.55 -17.15 -42.43
N GLU A 32 -11.91 -15.88 -42.65
CA GLU A 32 -11.15 -14.73 -42.15
C GLU A 32 -11.48 -14.45 -40.67
N ALA A 33 -10.48 -14.00 -39.90
CA ALA A 33 -10.71 -13.54 -38.53
C ALA A 33 -11.47 -12.21 -38.52
N LEU A 34 -12.39 -12.05 -37.55
CA LEU A 34 -13.14 -10.81 -37.35
C LEU A 34 -12.19 -9.68 -36.96
N LYS A 35 -12.24 -8.57 -37.70
CA LYS A 35 -11.40 -7.39 -37.47
C LYS A 35 -12.22 -6.26 -36.87
N GLU A 36 -13.10 -5.63 -37.64
CA GLU A 36 -13.87 -4.48 -37.14
C GLU A 36 -15.36 -4.58 -37.47
N GLU A 37 -15.78 -5.67 -38.12
CA GLU A 37 -17.17 -5.92 -38.51
C GLU A 37 -18.12 -5.93 -37.31
N MET A 38 -17.62 -6.37 -36.15
CA MET A 38 -18.35 -6.43 -34.89
C MET A 38 -17.83 -5.43 -33.86
N SER A 39 -17.14 -4.37 -34.28
CA SER A 39 -16.39 -3.46 -33.37
C SER A 39 -17.23 -2.86 -32.24
N GLN A 40 -18.52 -2.60 -32.48
CA GLN A 40 -19.42 -1.92 -31.54
C GLN A 40 -18.81 -0.59 -31.06
N GLU A 41 -18.23 0.16 -31.99
CA GLU A 41 -17.64 1.46 -31.70
C GLU A 41 -18.64 2.39 -30.99
N GLY A 42 -18.20 3.01 -29.89
CA GLY A 42 -19.04 3.84 -29.03
C GLY A 42 -19.71 3.07 -27.89
N PHE A 43 -19.36 1.80 -27.66
CA PHE A 43 -19.83 1.02 -26.49
C PHE A 43 -19.61 1.78 -25.18
N ARG A 44 -18.46 2.44 -25.06
CA ARG A 44 -18.16 3.45 -24.05
C ARG A 44 -17.50 4.64 -24.73
N ALA A 45 -17.79 5.85 -24.27
CA ALA A 45 -17.16 7.06 -24.76
C ALA A 45 -16.71 7.95 -23.61
N VAL A 46 -15.55 8.60 -23.76
CA VAL A 46 -14.98 9.53 -22.76
C VAL A 46 -14.42 10.75 -23.48
N TYR A 47 -14.73 11.93 -22.95
CA TYR A 47 -14.16 13.18 -23.44
C TYR A 47 -12.75 13.40 -22.88
N VAL A 48 -11.85 13.82 -23.75
CA VAL A 48 -10.47 14.21 -23.43
C VAL A 48 -10.27 15.60 -24.02
N SER A 49 -9.42 16.47 -23.46
CA SER A 49 -9.33 17.87 -23.91
C SER A 49 -9.22 18.03 -25.44
N GLY A 50 -10.28 18.52 -26.08
CA GLY A 50 -10.40 18.73 -27.54
C GLY A 50 -10.75 17.48 -28.37
N ASP A 51 -10.91 16.32 -27.74
CA ASP A 51 -11.03 15.01 -28.38
C ASP A 51 -12.11 14.13 -27.70
N ILE A 52 -12.52 13.05 -28.36
CA ILE A 52 -13.35 12.00 -27.77
C ILE A 52 -12.75 10.63 -28.04
N GLN A 53 -12.65 9.80 -27.01
CA GLN A 53 -12.26 8.40 -27.13
C GLN A 53 -13.51 7.53 -27.15
N MET A 54 -13.61 6.64 -28.14
CA MET A 54 -14.70 5.68 -28.30
C MET A 54 -14.15 4.26 -28.27
N ALA A 55 -14.66 3.45 -27.34
CA ALA A 55 -14.28 2.05 -27.23
C ALA A 55 -14.88 1.21 -28.35
N MET A 56 -14.18 0.13 -28.71
CA MET A 56 -14.54 -0.81 -29.77
C MET A 56 -14.44 -2.25 -29.26
N VAL A 57 -15.34 -2.65 -28.38
CA VAL A 57 -15.27 -3.92 -27.62
C VAL A 57 -15.15 -5.16 -28.50
N GLY A 58 -15.88 -5.22 -29.62
CA GLY A 58 -15.89 -6.41 -30.49
C GLY A 58 -14.81 -6.41 -31.58
N ALA A 59 -13.88 -5.45 -31.54
CA ALA A 59 -12.79 -5.40 -32.50
C ALA A 59 -11.78 -6.54 -32.30
N ASN A 60 -11.19 -6.99 -33.40
CA ASN A 60 -10.14 -7.98 -33.53
C ASN A 60 -10.46 -9.29 -32.80
N THR A 61 -11.60 -9.90 -33.12
CA THR A 61 -12.10 -11.11 -32.46
C THR A 61 -12.32 -10.85 -30.96
N TRP A 62 -13.09 -9.79 -30.66
CA TRP A 62 -13.44 -9.36 -29.30
C TRP A 62 -12.26 -9.09 -28.35
N ARG A 63 -11.07 -8.84 -28.89
CA ARG A 63 -9.93 -8.32 -28.13
C ARG A 63 -10.25 -6.93 -27.59
N GLY A 64 -10.84 -6.09 -28.43
CA GLY A 64 -11.28 -4.75 -28.07
C GLY A 64 -10.22 -3.66 -28.28
N GLY A 65 -10.47 -2.48 -27.73
CA GLY A 65 -9.62 -1.29 -27.87
C GLY A 65 -10.42 0.02 -27.91
N TYR A 66 -9.79 1.10 -28.39
CA TYR A 66 -10.47 2.38 -28.59
C TYR A 66 -9.91 3.17 -29.79
N ARG A 67 -10.70 4.14 -30.25
CA ARG A 67 -10.32 5.18 -31.23
C ARG A 67 -10.49 6.55 -30.62
N LYS A 68 -9.62 7.48 -31.01
CA LYS A 68 -9.63 8.87 -30.58
C LYS A 68 -9.96 9.77 -31.77
N TYR A 69 -11.01 10.57 -31.63
CA TYR A 69 -11.46 11.53 -32.63
C TYR A 69 -11.22 12.96 -32.17
N SER A 70 -10.85 13.81 -33.11
CA SER A 70 -10.86 15.26 -32.94
C SER A 70 -12.31 15.76 -32.89
N LEU A 71 -12.68 16.56 -31.89
CA LEU A 71 -14.01 17.17 -31.84
C LEU A 71 -14.19 18.24 -32.93
N ASP A 72 -13.11 18.90 -33.35
CA ASP A 72 -13.17 19.98 -34.34
C ASP A 72 -13.31 19.46 -35.78
N THR A 73 -12.60 18.38 -36.10
CA THR A 73 -12.48 17.86 -37.49
C THR A 73 -13.21 16.54 -37.71
N ALA A 74 -13.73 15.92 -36.65
CA ALA A 74 -14.32 14.57 -36.66
C ALA A 74 -13.39 13.49 -37.27
N SER A 75 -12.09 13.76 -37.38
CA SER A 75 -11.11 12.85 -37.96
C SER A 75 -10.47 11.98 -36.87
N ILE A 76 -10.13 10.74 -37.23
CA ILE A 76 -9.36 9.84 -36.37
C ILE A 76 -7.97 10.43 -36.16
N LYS A 77 -7.60 10.67 -34.90
CA LYS A 77 -6.23 11.05 -34.52
C LYS A 77 -5.38 9.82 -34.24
N GLU A 78 -5.92 8.90 -33.45
CA GLU A 78 -5.20 7.78 -32.88
C GLU A 78 -6.13 6.57 -32.68
N SER A 79 -5.56 5.36 -32.69
CA SER A 79 -6.28 4.14 -32.34
C SER A 79 -5.39 3.21 -31.53
N PHE A 80 -5.94 2.63 -30.48
CA PHE A 80 -5.29 1.63 -29.65
C PHE A 80 -5.99 0.28 -29.83
N GLN A 81 -5.35 -0.64 -30.55
CA GLN A 81 -5.86 -1.97 -30.86
C GLN A 81 -4.77 -3.02 -30.60
N PRO A 82 -4.58 -3.45 -29.34
CA PRO A 82 -3.49 -4.34 -28.98
C PRO A 82 -3.72 -5.75 -29.50
N THR A 83 -2.69 -6.33 -30.12
CA THR A 83 -2.68 -7.76 -30.49
C THR A 83 -2.20 -8.68 -29.37
N SER A 84 -1.68 -8.11 -28.28
CA SER A 84 -1.14 -8.84 -27.13
C SER A 84 -2.18 -9.34 -26.14
N ILE A 85 -3.39 -8.75 -26.10
CA ILE A 85 -4.47 -9.22 -25.22
C ILE A 85 -5.20 -10.40 -25.87
N GLU A 86 -5.58 -11.42 -25.10
CA GLU A 86 -6.31 -12.58 -25.63
C GLU A 86 -7.63 -12.20 -26.31
N ALA A 87 -8.08 -13.05 -27.26
CA ALA A 87 -9.40 -12.90 -27.88
C ALA A 87 -10.51 -12.97 -26.82
N ASP A 88 -11.68 -12.41 -27.13
CA ASP A 88 -12.86 -12.43 -26.24
C ASP A 88 -12.68 -11.75 -24.87
N SER A 89 -11.69 -10.86 -24.74
CA SER A 89 -11.38 -10.13 -23.50
C SER A 89 -12.26 -8.91 -23.23
N TYR A 90 -12.87 -8.35 -24.27
CA TYR A 90 -13.74 -7.16 -24.22
C TYR A 90 -13.02 -5.88 -23.74
N LEU A 91 -11.78 -5.64 -24.18
CA LEU A 91 -11.08 -4.41 -23.84
C LEU A 91 -11.86 -3.18 -24.34
N GLY A 92 -12.13 -2.23 -23.44
CA GLY A 92 -12.97 -1.07 -23.75
C GLY A 92 -14.41 -1.23 -23.29
N TYR A 93 -14.75 -2.31 -22.58
CA TYR A 93 -16.06 -2.45 -21.95
C TYR A 93 -16.34 -1.29 -21.00
N SER A 94 -15.32 -0.86 -20.25
CA SER A 94 -15.30 0.35 -19.45
C SER A 94 -14.07 1.19 -19.77
N MET A 95 -14.18 2.50 -19.56
CA MET A 95 -13.11 3.44 -19.85
C MET A 95 -13.25 4.70 -19.00
N ALA A 96 -12.13 5.18 -18.47
CA ALA A 96 -11.97 6.45 -17.77
C ALA A 96 -10.63 7.09 -18.16
N VAL A 97 -10.55 8.41 -18.04
CA VAL A 97 -9.32 9.16 -18.36
C VAL A 97 -8.91 9.97 -17.16
N ALA A 98 -7.64 9.79 -16.75
CA ALA A 98 -7.03 10.56 -15.68
C ALA A 98 -6.09 11.63 -16.26
N SER A 99 -6.36 12.88 -15.92
CA SER A 99 -5.48 14.01 -16.27
C SER A 99 -4.22 13.97 -15.42
N THR A 100 -3.07 13.63 -16.01
CA THR A 100 -1.76 13.69 -15.35
C THR A 100 -1.03 15.00 -15.70
N THR A 101 0.12 15.26 -15.07
CA THR A 101 0.94 16.45 -15.35
C THR A 101 1.56 16.45 -16.75
N TYR A 102 1.59 15.30 -17.44
CA TYR A 102 2.24 15.15 -18.74
C TYR A 102 1.25 14.97 -19.90
N SER A 103 0.33 14.00 -19.78
CA SER A 103 -0.64 13.63 -20.83
C SER A 103 -1.78 12.81 -20.20
N PRO A 104 -3.00 12.77 -20.77
CA PRO A 104 -4.08 11.93 -20.27
C PRO A 104 -3.69 10.45 -20.22
N LEU A 105 -3.80 9.83 -19.05
CA LEU A 105 -3.69 8.39 -18.86
C LEU A 105 -5.08 7.77 -19.08
N THR A 106 -5.19 6.82 -19.99
CA THR A 106 -6.45 6.11 -20.26
C THR A 106 -6.48 4.82 -19.45
N ILE A 107 -7.51 4.63 -18.65
CA ILE A 107 -7.78 3.41 -17.88
C ILE A 107 -8.89 2.66 -18.59
N ILE A 108 -8.65 1.41 -18.95
CA ILE A 108 -9.55 0.62 -19.81
C ILE A 108 -9.75 -0.78 -19.25
N GLY A 109 -11.01 -1.19 -19.08
CA GLY A 109 -11.38 -2.49 -18.54
C GLY A 109 -11.62 -3.54 -19.63
N ALA A 110 -11.24 -4.78 -19.33
CA ALA A 110 -11.45 -5.99 -20.11
C ALA A 110 -12.01 -7.09 -19.20
N PRO A 111 -13.31 -7.03 -18.82
CA PRO A 111 -13.87 -7.86 -17.77
C PRO A 111 -14.04 -9.34 -18.12
N ARG A 112 -13.80 -9.73 -19.39
CA ARG A 112 -13.82 -11.13 -19.82
C ARG A 112 -12.43 -11.75 -19.99
N TYR A 113 -11.37 -10.97 -19.87
CA TYR A 113 -10.00 -11.47 -19.93
C TYR A 113 -9.81 -12.63 -18.93
N GLU A 114 -9.35 -13.78 -19.44
CA GLU A 114 -9.20 -15.02 -18.66
C GLU A 114 -10.42 -15.38 -17.79
N HIS A 115 -11.63 -14.95 -18.19
CA HIS A 115 -12.88 -15.12 -17.43
C HIS A 115 -12.89 -14.52 -16.01
N THR A 116 -11.88 -13.74 -15.63
CA THR A 116 -11.78 -13.08 -14.30
C THR A 116 -11.87 -11.56 -14.46
N GLY A 117 -11.19 -11.04 -15.48
CA GLY A 117 -11.17 -9.63 -15.85
C GLY A 117 -9.82 -8.99 -15.54
N VAL A 118 -9.50 -7.95 -16.31
CA VAL A 118 -8.26 -7.16 -16.16
C VAL A 118 -8.53 -5.69 -16.45
N VAL A 119 -7.72 -4.82 -15.86
CA VAL A 119 -7.70 -3.39 -16.20
C VAL A 119 -6.32 -3.02 -16.70
N TRP A 120 -6.26 -2.33 -17.85
CA TRP A 120 -5.03 -1.80 -18.41
C TRP A 120 -4.97 -0.29 -18.23
N THR A 121 -3.76 0.23 -18.05
CA THR A 121 -3.47 1.65 -18.22
C THR A 121 -2.72 1.87 -19.52
N VAL A 122 -3.13 2.88 -20.27
CA VAL A 122 -2.62 3.19 -21.61
C VAL A 122 -2.20 4.66 -21.65
N PHE A 123 -0.97 4.88 -22.06
CA PHE A 123 -0.38 6.21 -22.19
C PHE A 123 0.28 6.33 -23.56
N ASN A 124 -0.09 7.36 -24.33
CA ASN A 124 0.38 7.55 -25.71
C ASN A 124 0.25 6.28 -26.58
N ASN A 125 -0.90 5.59 -26.48
CA ASN A 125 -1.21 4.32 -27.17
C ASN A 125 -0.26 3.15 -26.86
N ILE A 126 0.42 3.20 -25.72
CA ILE A 126 1.27 2.11 -25.23
C ILE A 126 0.70 1.62 -23.89
N LYS A 127 0.54 0.30 -23.75
CA LYS A 127 0.18 -0.33 -22.47
C LYS A 127 1.29 -0.03 -21.45
N ARG A 128 0.91 0.56 -20.32
CA ARG A 128 1.81 0.88 -19.20
C ARG A 128 1.73 -0.14 -18.09
N GLN A 129 0.51 -0.44 -17.65
CA GLN A 129 0.25 -1.35 -16.55
C GLN A 129 -0.87 -2.32 -16.89
N GLU A 130 -0.81 -3.49 -16.29
CA GLU A 130 -1.83 -4.52 -16.29
C GLU A 130 -2.18 -4.83 -14.82
N ILE A 131 -3.46 -4.78 -14.48
CA ILE A 131 -3.95 -4.86 -13.10
C ILE A 131 -4.96 -6.00 -13.02
N HIS A 132 -4.65 -7.01 -12.21
CA HIS A 132 -5.51 -8.16 -11.94
C HIS A 132 -6.22 -8.02 -10.59
N PRO A 133 -7.42 -8.62 -10.42
CA PRO A 133 -8.13 -8.61 -9.14
C PRO A 133 -7.33 -9.31 -8.03
N TYR A 134 -7.52 -8.84 -6.79
CA TYR A 134 -7.02 -9.54 -5.60
C TYR A 134 -7.85 -10.80 -5.34
N GLN A 135 -7.19 -11.96 -5.32
CA GLN A 135 -7.81 -13.29 -5.25
C GLN A 135 -8.86 -13.49 -6.36
N PRO A 136 -8.43 -13.65 -7.62
CA PRO A 136 -9.32 -13.71 -8.77
C PRO A 136 -10.42 -14.76 -8.63
N GLN A 137 -11.66 -14.38 -8.96
CA GLN A 137 -12.81 -15.27 -9.03
C GLN A 137 -13.34 -15.31 -10.46
N THR A 138 -13.46 -16.51 -11.03
CA THR A 138 -14.05 -16.68 -12.36
C THR A 138 -15.48 -16.11 -12.38
N GLY A 139 -15.75 -15.22 -13.33
CA GLY A 139 -17.03 -14.56 -13.50
C GLY A 139 -17.21 -13.29 -12.69
N GLU A 140 -16.22 -12.83 -11.91
CA GLU A 140 -16.36 -11.62 -11.06
C GLU A 140 -16.53 -10.32 -11.87
N TYR A 141 -16.14 -10.37 -13.14
CA TYR A 141 -16.28 -9.29 -14.11
C TYR A 141 -15.44 -8.06 -13.73
N PHE A 142 -14.20 -8.28 -13.26
CA PHE A 142 -13.31 -7.21 -12.81
C PHE A 142 -13.00 -6.22 -13.94
N GLY A 143 -13.18 -4.92 -13.68
CA GLY A 143 -13.07 -3.87 -14.69
C GLY A 143 -14.37 -3.61 -15.46
N ALA A 144 -15.53 -4.05 -14.94
CA ALA A 144 -16.84 -3.76 -15.54
C ALA A 144 -17.16 -2.27 -15.63
N GLU A 145 -16.69 -1.51 -14.65
CA GLU A 145 -16.77 -0.06 -14.52
C GLU A 145 -15.45 0.41 -13.91
N VAL A 146 -14.89 1.47 -14.49
CA VAL A 146 -13.70 2.15 -13.99
C VAL A 146 -14.00 3.64 -13.87
N CYS A 147 -13.55 4.25 -12.77
CA CYS A 147 -13.81 5.65 -12.48
C CYS A 147 -12.53 6.34 -12.01
N ALA A 148 -12.26 7.54 -12.52
CA ALA A 148 -11.13 8.38 -12.13
C ALA A 148 -11.64 9.54 -11.27
N MET A 149 -11.20 9.61 -10.03
CA MET A 149 -11.68 10.55 -9.03
C MET A 149 -10.54 11.43 -8.50
N GLY A 150 -10.68 12.75 -8.64
CA GLY A 150 -9.93 13.70 -7.82
C GLY A 150 -10.67 13.90 -6.52
N VAL A 151 -10.03 13.64 -5.39
CA VAL A 151 -10.66 13.74 -4.06
C VAL A 151 -10.64 15.19 -3.59
N ASP A 152 -9.53 15.89 -3.79
CA ASP A 152 -9.40 17.29 -3.43
C ASP A 152 -9.62 18.24 -4.63
N SER A 153 -9.58 19.55 -4.40
CA SER A 153 -9.85 20.57 -5.41
C SER A 153 -8.65 20.89 -6.32
N ASP A 154 -7.55 20.13 -6.28
CA ASP A 154 -6.31 20.43 -7.01
C ASP A 154 -6.36 20.10 -8.52
N LYS A 155 -7.52 19.62 -9.01
CA LYS A 155 -7.80 19.20 -10.39
C LYS A 155 -6.99 17.98 -10.87
N ARG A 156 -6.25 17.31 -9.99
CA ARG A 156 -5.59 16.04 -10.28
C ARG A 156 -6.51 14.89 -9.90
N ILE A 157 -6.27 13.74 -10.54
CA ILE A 157 -6.92 12.49 -10.15
C ILE A 157 -6.07 11.85 -9.06
N ASP A 158 -6.69 11.51 -7.95
CA ASP A 158 -6.05 10.86 -6.81
C ASP A 158 -6.33 9.37 -6.77
N LEU A 159 -7.56 8.97 -7.13
CA LEU A 159 -8.05 7.60 -7.00
C LEU A 159 -8.54 7.06 -8.34
N ILE A 160 -8.23 5.79 -8.60
CA ILE A 160 -8.86 4.96 -9.64
C ILE A 160 -9.70 3.90 -8.94
N LEU A 161 -10.98 3.88 -9.27
CA LEU A 161 -11.94 2.91 -8.76
C LEU A 161 -12.17 1.83 -9.81
N ILE A 162 -12.09 0.57 -9.40
CA ILE A 162 -12.29 -0.58 -10.29
C ILE A 162 -13.35 -1.50 -9.69
N SER A 163 -14.42 -1.73 -10.44
CA SER A 163 -15.53 -2.57 -9.97
C SER A 163 -15.40 -4.03 -10.41
N SER A 164 -15.88 -4.94 -9.54
CA SER A 164 -16.19 -6.35 -9.82
C SER A 164 -17.65 -6.59 -9.38
N PRO A 165 -18.66 -6.20 -10.18
CA PRO A 165 -20.05 -6.26 -9.75
C PRO A 165 -20.61 -7.67 -9.61
N MET A 166 -19.92 -8.69 -10.14
CA MET A 166 -20.33 -10.09 -10.02
C MET A 166 -19.43 -10.88 -9.05
N TYR A 167 -18.53 -10.20 -8.34
CA TYR A 167 -17.76 -10.84 -7.28
C TYR A 167 -18.70 -11.29 -6.17
N THR A 168 -18.58 -12.54 -5.74
CA THR A 168 -19.36 -13.09 -4.64
C THR A 168 -18.47 -13.33 -3.41
N ASP A 169 -18.87 -12.74 -2.28
CA ASP A 169 -18.28 -12.99 -0.96
C ASP A 169 -19.33 -13.69 -0.06
N HIS A 170 -18.95 -14.11 1.15
CA HIS A 170 -19.90 -14.64 2.14
C HIS A 170 -21.01 -13.60 2.47
N ASP A 171 -20.67 -12.32 2.41
CA ASP A 171 -21.53 -11.21 2.85
C ASP A 171 -22.29 -10.51 1.70
N GLY A 172 -22.21 -10.98 0.45
CA GLY A 172 -22.99 -10.41 -0.66
C GLY A 172 -22.26 -10.35 -2.02
N GLU A 173 -22.95 -9.76 -3.01
CA GLU A 173 -22.48 -9.66 -4.40
C GLU A 173 -22.10 -8.23 -4.80
N GLY A 174 -20.90 -8.10 -5.35
CA GLY A 174 -20.34 -6.88 -5.91
C GLY A 174 -19.38 -6.16 -4.98
N ARG A 175 -18.30 -5.62 -5.54
CA ARG A 175 -17.35 -4.77 -4.82
C ARG A 175 -16.67 -3.77 -5.73
N VAL A 176 -16.12 -2.72 -5.12
CA VAL A 176 -15.30 -1.72 -5.81
C VAL A 176 -13.97 -1.60 -5.08
N TYR A 177 -12.88 -1.82 -5.80
CA TYR A 177 -11.52 -1.61 -5.31
C TYR A 177 -11.15 -0.13 -5.46
N VAL A 178 -10.49 0.41 -4.44
CA VAL A 178 -9.97 1.78 -4.43
C VAL A 178 -8.46 1.72 -4.60
N CYS A 179 -7.94 2.29 -5.68
CA CYS A 179 -6.52 2.32 -5.99
C CYS A 179 -6.00 3.75 -6.03
N GLU A 180 -4.81 4.00 -5.48
CA GLU A 180 -4.17 5.32 -5.52
C GLU A 180 -3.48 5.54 -6.88
N LEU A 181 -3.61 6.73 -7.46
CA LEU A 181 -2.86 7.13 -8.64
C LEU A 181 -1.61 7.92 -8.23
N SER A 182 -0.44 7.35 -8.48
CA SER A 182 0.84 8.03 -8.27
C SER A 182 1.56 8.21 -9.60
N HIS A 183 1.66 9.46 -10.06
CA HIS A 183 2.19 9.83 -11.38
C HIS A 183 1.37 9.21 -12.53
N GLU A 184 1.77 8.02 -12.99
CA GLU A 184 1.14 7.25 -14.08
C GLU A 184 0.87 5.80 -13.66
N ASN A 185 1.13 5.45 -12.40
CA ASN A 185 0.97 4.11 -11.85
C ASN A 185 -0.26 4.03 -10.95
N VAL A 186 -1.07 3.01 -11.16
CA VAL A 186 -2.25 2.72 -10.34
C VAL A 186 -1.86 1.69 -9.28
N LEU A 187 -1.97 2.08 -8.02
CA LEU A 187 -1.53 1.30 -6.86
C LEU A 187 -2.75 0.81 -6.08
N CYS A 188 -3.13 -0.45 -6.30
CA CYS A 188 -4.25 -1.08 -5.60
C CYS A 188 -3.84 -1.83 -4.32
N HIS A 189 -2.53 -1.92 -4.03
CA HIS A 189 -1.95 -2.58 -2.85
C HIS A 189 -2.34 -4.06 -2.64
N PHE A 190 -2.63 -4.78 -3.73
CA PHE A 190 -3.03 -6.20 -3.69
C PHE A 190 -1.98 -7.14 -3.10
N ASP A 191 -0.70 -6.74 -3.07
CA ASP A 191 0.37 -7.51 -2.42
C ASP A 191 0.34 -7.42 -0.88
N THR A 192 -0.46 -6.50 -0.33
CA THR A 192 -0.58 -6.23 1.11
C THR A 192 -2.04 -6.23 1.54
N PRO A 193 -2.62 -7.38 1.95
CA PRO A 193 -4.05 -7.52 2.20
C PRO A 193 -4.63 -6.50 3.20
N ALA A 194 -3.86 -6.13 4.22
CA ALA A 194 -4.24 -5.14 5.23
C ALA A 194 -4.34 -3.69 4.72
N SER A 195 -3.84 -3.42 3.51
CA SER A 195 -3.85 -2.09 2.88
C SER A 195 -4.83 -1.98 1.71
N ILE A 196 -5.55 -3.07 1.38
CA ILE A 196 -6.56 -3.05 0.33
C ILE A 196 -7.80 -2.32 0.85
N VAL A 197 -8.24 -1.31 0.11
CA VAL A 197 -9.49 -0.60 0.39
C VAL A 197 -10.55 -1.08 -0.58
N VAL A 198 -11.65 -1.59 -0.04
CA VAL A 198 -12.79 -2.11 -0.80
C VAL A 198 -14.06 -1.44 -0.31
N LEU A 199 -14.86 -0.91 -1.24
CA LEU A 199 -16.21 -0.42 -0.97
C LEU A 199 -17.21 -1.56 -1.16
N ARG A 200 -18.18 -1.62 -0.24
CA ARG A 200 -19.24 -2.64 -0.23
C ARG A 200 -20.58 -1.99 0.10
N GLY A 201 -21.65 -2.54 -0.47
CA GLY A 201 -23.03 -2.22 -0.10
C GLY A 201 -23.48 -2.99 1.15
N VAL A 202 -24.79 -2.99 1.41
CA VAL A 202 -25.38 -3.88 2.42
C VAL A 202 -25.33 -5.34 1.96
N VAL A 203 -25.48 -6.26 2.90
CA VAL A 203 -25.54 -7.69 2.61
C VAL A 203 -26.72 -8.00 1.68
N SER A 204 -26.40 -8.46 0.47
CA SER A 204 -27.39 -8.84 -0.54
C SER A 204 -26.81 -9.89 -1.49
N ASP A 205 -27.48 -11.03 -1.61
CA ASP A 205 -27.01 -12.18 -2.41
C ASP A 205 -26.91 -11.88 -3.92
N ARG A 206 -27.57 -10.82 -4.40
CA ARG A 206 -27.62 -10.43 -5.83
C ARG A 206 -27.71 -8.93 -6.01
N GLY A 207 -26.89 -8.15 -5.32
CA GLY A 207 -26.96 -6.69 -5.38
C GLY A 207 -26.36 -6.09 -6.65
N ARG A 208 -25.36 -6.76 -7.24
CA ARG A 208 -24.44 -6.22 -8.24
C ARG A 208 -23.88 -4.85 -7.87
N PHE A 209 -23.44 -4.70 -6.63
CA PHE A 209 -22.84 -3.47 -6.16
C PHE A 209 -21.61 -3.11 -7.00
N GLY A 210 -21.52 -1.86 -7.46
CA GLY A 210 -20.46 -1.41 -8.37
C GLY A 210 -20.83 -1.46 -9.86
N SER A 211 -22.11 -1.69 -10.20
CA SER A 211 -22.57 -1.72 -11.60
C SER A 211 -22.46 -0.36 -12.30
N SER A 212 -22.46 0.74 -11.54
CA SER A 212 -22.24 2.09 -12.05
C SER A 212 -21.50 2.91 -10.99
N LEU A 213 -20.57 3.76 -11.42
CA LEU A 213 -19.82 4.67 -10.56
C LEU A 213 -19.96 6.11 -11.09
N ALA A 214 -20.06 7.08 -10.19
CA ALA A 214 -20.04 8.48 -10.55
C ALA A 214 -19.39 9.32 -9.45
N VAL A 215 -18.41 10.15 -9.83
CA VAL A 215 -17.86 11.16 -8.93
C VAL A 215 -18.89 12.26 -8.76
N LEU A 216 -19.20 12.55 -7.50
CA LEU A 216 -20.02 13.68 -7.12
C LEU A 216 -19.08 14.83 -6.73
N PRO A 217 -19.44 16.09 -7.06
CA PRO A 217 -18.82 17.22 -6.39
C PRO A 217 -19.05 17.12 -4.88
N ASP A 218 -18.28 17.86 -4.10
CA ASP A 218 -18.46 17.99 -2.64
C ASP A 218 -19.92 18.34 -2.27
N ILE A 219 -20.71 17.33 -1.86
CA ILE A 219 -22.14 17.50 -1.53
C ILE A 219 -22.36 17.83 -0.05
N ASN A 220 -21.36 17.62 0.81
CA ASN A 220 -21.43 17.90 2.25
C ASN A 220 -20.64 19.16 2.67
N ALA A 221 -20.09 19.89 1.70
CA ALA A 221 -19.30 21.12 1.87
C ALA A 221 -18.10 20.93 2.80
N ASP A 222 -17.39 19.80 2.66
CA ASP A 222 -16.23 19.46 3.48
C ASP A 222 -14.88 19.56 2.76
N THR A 223 -14.90 20.08 1.53
CA THR A 223 -13.83 20.31 0.56
C THR A 223 -13.39 19.09 -0.25
N PHE A 224 -14.00 17.93 -0.05
CA PHE A 224 -13.67 16.71 -0.79
C PHE A 224 -14.82 16.26 -1.69
N ASN A 225 -14.50 15.79 -2.89
CA ASN A 225 -15.48 15.17 -3.76
C ASN A 225 -15.94 13.84 -3.20
N ASP A 226 -17.17 13.45 -3.54
CA ASP A 226 -17.82 12.23 -3.06
C ASP A 226 -18.02 11.22 -4.21
N LEU A 227 -18.49 10.01 -3.89
CA LEU A 227 -18.71 8.96 -4.86
C LEU A 227 -20.12 8.37 -4.73
N ALA A 228 -20.83 8.25 -5.85
CA ALA A 228 -22.05 7.45 -5.95
C ALA A 228 -21.76 6.08 -6.57
N VAL A 229 -22.29 5.02 -5.95
CA VAL A 229 -22.16 3.63 -6.42
C VAL A 229 -23.54 3.00 -6.57
N GLY A 230 -23.78 2.37 -7.73
CA GLY A 230 -25.05 1.70 -8.05
C GLY A 230 -25.06 0.22 -7.69
N ALA A 231 -26.21 -0.25 -7.19
CA ALA A 231 -26.51 -1.66 -6.90
C ALA A 231 -27.92 -1.99 -7.44
N PRO A 232 -28.07 -2.10 -8.78
CA PRO A 232 -29.38 -2.14 -9.43
C PRO A 232 -30.21 -3.39 -9.14
N LEU A 233 -29.60 -4.46 -8.65
CA LEU A 233 -30.31 -5.71 -8.39
C LEU A 233 -30.72 -5.92 -6.93
N GLU A 234 -30.32 -5.03 -6.02
CA GLU A 234 -30.79 -5.05 -4.63
C GLU A 234 -32.32 -4.95 -4.49
N ASN A 235 -32.84 -5.46 -3.38
CA ASN A 235 -34.26 -5.46 -3.03
C ASN A 235 -35.15 -6.06 -4.15
N ASP A 236 -34.80 -7.27 -4.61
CA ASP A 236 -35.50 -7.99 -5.69
C ASP A 236 -35.58 -7.21 -7.01
N GLY A 237 -34.44 -6.67 -7.42
CA GLY A 237 -34.31 -5.93 -8.68
C GLY A 237 -34.96 -4.55 -8.67
N GLN A 238 -35.31 -4.00 -7.49
CA GLN A 238 -35.72 -2.60 -7.37
C GLN A 238 -34.54 -1.66 -7.54
N GLY A 239 -33.41 -2.02 -6.93
CA GLY A 239 -32.14 -1.29 -7.00
C GLY A 239 -31.95 -0.27 -5.88
N SER A 240 -30.72 0.16 -5.72
CA SER A 240 -30.28 1.15 -4.72
C SER A 240 -29.03 1.87 -5.22
N ILE A 241 -28.76 3.03 -4.64
CA ILE A 241 -27.46 3.71 -4.75
C ILE A 241 -26.87 3.99 -3.37
N TYR A 242 -25.56 4.14 -3.33
CA TYR A 242 -24.77 4.41 -2.14
C TYR A 242 -23.92 5.64 -2.37
N ILE A 243 -23.80 6.48 -1.34
CA ILE A 243 -22.92 7.63 -1.33
C ILE A 243 -21.77 7.36 -0.37
N PHE A 244 -20.54 7.45 -0.87
CA PHE A 244 -19.31 7.33 -0.09
C PHE A 244 -18.63 8.69 -0.06
N ARG A 245 -18.10 9.07 1.11
CA ARG A 245 -17.50 10.40 1.29
C ARG A 245 -16.01 10.40 1.03
N GLY A 246 -15.54 11.45 0.35
CA GLY A 246 -14.13 11.79 0.33
C GLY A 246 -13.64 12.15 1.73
N GLU A 247 -12.35 11.94 2.01
CA GLU A 247 -11.74 12.35 3.27
C GLU A 247 -10.30 12.86 3.07
N GLY A 248 -9.79 13.52 4.12
CA GLY A 248 -8.45 14.08 4.16
C GLY A 248 -7.36 13.05 3.83
N GLY A 249 -6.27 13.52 3.25
CA GLY A 249 -5.19 12.64 2.79
C GLY A 249 -5.48 11.93 1.48
N ARG A 250 -6.44 12.43 0.67
CA ARG A 250 -6.80 11.94 -0.68
C ARG A 250 -7.36 10.52 -0.66
N LYS A 251 -8.23 10.26 0.31
CA LYS A 251 -8.84 8.95 0.54
C LYS A 251 -10.34 9.03 0.41
N ILE A 252 -10.96 7.87 0.44
CA ILE A 252 -12.40 7.71 0.51
C ILE A 252 -12.74 6.87 1.74
N ASN A 253 -13.77 7.27 2.47
CA ASN A 253 -14.25 6.50 3.60
C ASN A 253 -14.90 5.20 3.07
N PRO A 254 -14.45 4.01 3.50
CA PRO A 254 -15.00 2.75 3.01
C PRO A 254 -16.42 2.46 3.51
N THR A 255 -16.93 3.25 4.46
CA THR A 255 -18.31 3.18 4.94
C THR A 255 -19.14 4.23 4.22
N TYR A 256 -20.24 3.81 3.59
CA TYR A 256 -21.15 4.74 2.94
C TYR A 256 -21.80 5.69 3.96
N SER A 257 -21.98 6.96 3.58
CA SER A 257 -22.67 7.97 4.39
C SER A 257 -24.19 7.89 4.23
N GLN A 258 -24.64 7.43 3.06
CA GLN A 258 -26.06 7.33 2.73
C GLN A 258 -26.30 6.17 1.76
N ARG A 259 -27.40 5.45 1.97
CA ARG A 259 -27.99 4.52 1.01
C ARG A 259 -29.36 5.07 0.63
N ILE A 260 -29.71 4.99 -0.65
CA ILE A 260 -31.00 5.42 -1.17
C ILE A 260 -31.61 4.25 -1.93
N ALA A 261 -32.62 3.61 -1.34
CA ALA A 261 -33.33 2.52 -1.97
C ALA A 261 -34.44 3.05 -2.88
N ALA A 262 -34.69 2.37 -4.00
CA ALA A 262 -35.73 2.79 -4.94
C ALA A 262 -37.12 2.89 -4.26
N SER A 263 -37.39 1.98 -3.30
CA SER A 263 -38.62 1.94 -2.51
C SER A 263 -38.84 3.16 -1.61
N GLU A 264 -37.78 3.87 -1.23
CA GLU A 264 -37.85 5.10 -0.42
C GLU A 264 -38.24 6.32 -1.27
N ILE A 265 -38.03 6.25 -2.59
CA ILE A 265 -38.32 7.32 -3.54
C ILE A 265 -39.75 7.17 -4.08
N GLN A 266 -40.00 6.03 -4.74
CA GLN A 266 -41.27 5.75 -5.38
C GLN A 266 -41.45 4.24 -5.57
N SER A 267 -42.65 3.73 -5.29
CA SER A 267 -42.99 2.34 -5.62
C SER A 267 -42.93 2.08 -7.13
N GLY A 268 -42.55 0.85 -7.50
CA GLY A 268 -42.51 0.39 -8.89
C GLY A 268 -41.24 0.74 -9.68
N LEU A 269 -40.25 1.40 -9.08
CA LEU A 269 -38.92 1.51 -9.67
C LEU A 269 -38.23 0.15 -9.74
N LYS A 270 -37.49 -0.09 -10.83
CA LYS A 270 -36.73 -1.32 -11.08
C LYS A 270 -35.37 -0.98 -11.66
N LEU A 271 -34.34 -1.76 -11.32
CA LEU A 271 -32.96 -1.50 -11.76
C LEU A 271 -32.48 -0.08 -11.45
N PHE A 272 -32.98 0.53 -10.36
CA PHE A 272 -32.57 1.86 -9.95
C PHE A 272 -31.08 1.85 -9.58
N GLY A 273 -30.30 2.77 -10.13
CA GLY A 273 -28.83 2.76 -10.00
C GLY A 273 -28.12 1.88 -11.03
N ILE A 274 -28.78 1.52 -12.15
CA ILE A 274 -28.13 0.84 -13.27
C ILE A 274 -27.18 1.78 -14.04
N SER A 275 -27.49 3.07 -14.03
CA SER A 275 -26.63 4.13 -14.53
C SER A 275 -26.75 5.35 -13.64
N ILE A 276 -25.64 6.06 -13.47
CA ILE A 276 -25.57 7.31 -12.71
C ILE A 276 -24.83 8.31 -13.60
N SER A 277 -25.32 9.54 -13.67
CA SER A 277 -24.64 10.59 -14.41
C SER A 277 -23.26 10.87 -13.81
N GLN A 278 -22.23 10.88 -14.65
CA GLN A 278 -20.85 11.18 -14.22
C GLN A 278 -20.65 12.63 -13.78
N SER A 279 -21.58 13.52 -14.13
CA SER A 279 -21.59 14.91 -13.72
C SER A 279 -22.86 15.21 -12.93
N SER A 280 -22.71 15.92 -11.82
CA SER A 280 -23.82 16.42 -11.01
C SER A 280 -23.89 17.95 -11.13
N TYR A 281 -24.66 18.42 -12.10
CA TYR A 281 -24.91 19.85 -12.31
C TYR A 281 -26.15 20.26 -11.53
N ASP A 282 -26.22 21.55 -11.15
CA ASP A 282 -27.47 22.13 -10.66
C ASP A 282 -28.49 22.19 -11.82
N GLN A 283 -29.50 21.33 -11.76
CA GLN A 283 -30.62 21.28 -12.71
C GLN A 283 -31.88 21.93 -12.12
N SER A 284 -31.92 22.14 -10.81
CA SER A 284 -33.07 22.69 -10.09
C SER A 284 -32.99 24.21 -9.90
N GLY A 285 -31.83 24.81 -10.15
CA GLY A 285 -31.56 26.24 -10.04
C GLY A 285 -31.39 26.73 -8.59
N ASP A 286 -31.09 25.83 -7.65
CA ASP A 286 -30.95 26.13 -6.23
C ASP A 286 -29.49 26.35 -5.77
N GLY A 287 -28.53 26.29 -6.71
CA GLY A 287 -27.11 26.45 -6.47
C GLY A 287 -26.42 25.19 -5.93
N LEU A 288 -27.12 24.06 -5.81
CA LEU A 288 -26.59 22.79 -5.34
C LEU A 288 -26.53 21.75 -6.47
N PRO A 289 -25.58 20.80 -6.41
CA PRO A 289 -25.49 19.75 -7.42
C PRO A 289 -26.66 18.76 -7.31
N ASP A 290 -27.23 18.38 -8.46
CA ASP A 290 -28.27 17.36 -8.55
C ASP A 290 -27.73 16.06 -9.15
N LEU A 291 -28.22 14.93 -8.66
CA LEU A 291 -27.80 13.59 -9.10
C LEU A 291 -28.87 12.92 -9.95
N ALA A 292 -28.57 12.65 -11.22
CA ALA A 292 -29.44 11.89 -12.11
C ALA A 292 -29.12 10.38 -12.06
N VAL A 293 -30.15 9.58 -11.81
CA VAL A 293 -30.05 8.13 -11.61
C VAL A 293 -31.01 7.40 -12.55
N GLY A 294 -30.46 6.46 -13.33
CA GLY A 294 -31.23 5.63 -14.23
C GLY A 294 -31.98 4.51 -13.52
N SER A 295 -33.17 4.22 -14.03
CA SER A 295 -34.02 3.08 -13.67
C SER A 295 -34.67 2.55 -14.95
N LYS A 296 -35.22 1.33 -14.91
CA LYS A 296 -35.91 0.74 -16.06
C LYS A 296 -37.11 1.62 -16.48
N GLY A 297 -36.97 2.30 -17.61
CA GLY A 297 -38.00 3.16 -18.19
C GLY A 297 -38.20 4.51 -17.51
N LYS A 298 -37.32 4.90 -16.56
CA LYS A 298 -37.40 6.18 -15.84
C LYS A 298 -36.01 6.72 -15.50
N VAL A 299 -35.89 8.03 -15.36
CA VAL A 299 -34.73 8.71 -14.76
C VAL A 299 -35.22 9.48 -13.54
N VAL A 300 -34.53 9.32 -12.42
CA VAL A 300 -34.83 10.04 -11.18
C VAL A 300 -33.76 11.12 -11.00
N LEU A 301 -34.20 12.36 -10.76
CA LEU A 301 -33.31 13.46 -10.39
C LEU A 301 -33.41 13.69 -8.88
N LEU A 302 -32.33 13.43 -8.16
CA LEU A 302 -32.21 13.64 -6.72
C LEU A 302 -31.55 14.99 -6.46
N ARG A 303 -32.20 15.83 -5.66
CA ARG A 303 -31.67 17.15 -5.30
C ARG A 303 -30.88 17.11 -4.00
N SER A 304 -29.76 17.80 -3.97
CA SER A 304 -28.97 17.97 -2.75
C SER A 304 -29.68 18.87 -1.75
N ARG A 305 -29.39 18.68 -0.46
CA ARG A 305 -29.93 19.54 0.61
C ARG A 305 -28.89 20.59 1.00
N PRO A 306 -29.30 21.81 1.35
CA PRO A 306 -28.37 22.80 1.86
C PRO A 306 -27.65 22.31 3.12
N VAL A 307 -26.34 22.52 3.20
CA VAL A 307 -25.54 22.17 4.38
C VAL A 307 -25.17 23.43 5.14
N VAL A 308 -25.43 23.41 6.44
CA VAL A 308 -25.13 24.50 7.37
C VAL A 308 -24.23 24.02 8.49
N THR A 309 -23.44 24.93 9.03
CA THR A 309 -22.72 24.74 10.30
C THR A 309 -23.40 25.52 11.40
N MET A 310 -23.11 25.17 12.64
CA MET A 310 -23.66 25.86 13.80
C MET A 310 -22.63 26.01 14.90
N THR A 311 -22.60 27.21 15.48
CA THR A 311 -21.79 27.53 16.65
C THR A 311 -22.73 27.79 17.83
N ALA A 312 -22.47 27.16 18.97
CA ALA A 312 -23.19 27.38 20.21
C ALA A 312 -22.26 28.01 21.25
N THR A 313 -22.67 29.12 21.86
CA THR A 313 -21.92 29.81 22.91
C THR A 313 -22.78 29.92 24.17
N VAL A 314 -22.15 29.84 25.33
CA VAL A 314 -22.81 30.06 26.63
C VAL A 314 -22.01 31.06 27.41
N SER A 315 -22.69 32.11 27.87
CA SER A 315 -22.11 33.12 28.77
C SER A 315 -22.89 33.14 30.08
N PHE A 316 -22.19 33.39 31.18
CA PHE A 316 -22.80 33.39 32.51
C PHE A 316 -22.74 34.78 33.14
N ASN A 317 -23.78 35.12 33.90
CA ASN A 317 -23.82 36.29 34.76
C ASN A 317 -24.20 35.84 36.18
N PRO A 318 -23.32 35.97 37.18
CA PRO A 318 -21.97 36.54 37.09
C PRO A 318 -21.01 35.64 36.28
N THR A 319 -19.88 36.19 35.84
CA THR A 319 -18.86 35.46 35.06
C THR A 319 -17.99 34.55 35.93
N GLN A 320 -17.90 34.83 37.23
CA GLN A 320 -17.28 34.00 38.26
C GLN A 320 -18.20 33.96 39.49
N ILE A 321 -18.08 32.90 40.29
CA ILE A 321 -18.90 32.69 41.48
C ILE A 321 -18.17 33.25 42.69
N PRO A 322 -18.74 34.26 43.38
CA PRO A 322 -18.10 34.83 44.55
C PRO A 322 -17.88 33.79 45.65
N THR A 323 -16.66 33.72 46.18
CA THR A 323 -16.32 32.84 47.31
C THR A 323 -16.54 33.50 48.67
N GLN A 324 -16.61 34.83 48.71
CA GLN A 324 -16.94 35.60 49.91
C GLN A 324 -18.44 35.88 50.00
N ASN A 325 -19.22 34.87 50.36
CA ASN A 325 -20.64 35.05 50.60
C ASN A 325 -20.91 35.31 52.09
N VAL A 326 -21.34 36.53 52.43
CA VAL A 326 -21.55 36.96 53.83
C VAL A 326 -22.73 36.20 54.48
N ASN A 327 -23.63 35.62 53.68
CA ASN A 327 -24.77 34.85 54.18
C ASN A 327 -24.93 33.51 53.44
N CYS A 328 -24.45 32.43 54.06
CA CYS A 328 -24.58 31.05 53.56
C CYS A 328 -26.03 30.50 53.53
N SER A 329 -27.05 31.31 53.82
CA SER A 329 -28.45 30.91 53.73
C SER A 329 -29.11 31.34 52.41
N ILE A 330 -28.47 32.20 51.61
CA ILE A 330 -29.05 32.78 50.39
C ILE A 330 -28.31 32.22 49.17
N PRO A 331 -28.97 31.38 48.34
CA PRO A 331 -28.42 30.93 47.07
C PRO A 331 -28.11 32.10 46.13
N LEU A 332 -27.07 31.96 45.31
CA LEU A 332 -26.70 32.98 44.34
C LEU A 332 -27.59 32.85 43.09
N ALA A 333 -28.39 33.88 42.81
CA ALA A 333 -29.12 33.98 41.55
C ALA A 333 -28.14 34.24 40.40
N SER A 334 -28.26 33.46 39.33
CA SER A 334 -27.36 33.50 38.18
C SER A 334 -28.14 33.32 36.88
N LYS A 335 -27.55 33.76 35.77
CA LYS A 335 -28.14 33.64 34.43
C LYS A 335 -27.15 33.02 33.46
N ALA A 336 -27.61 32.11 32.63
CA ALA A 336 -26.88 31.60 31.48
C ALA A 336 -27.55 32.13 30.21
N ASN A 337 -26.80 32.88 29.39
CA ASN A 337 -27.24 33.31 28.07
C ASN A 337 -26.65 32.37 27.02
N ILE A 338 -27.52 31.59 26.39
CA ILE A 338 -27.18 30.56 25.41
C ILE A 338 -27.48 31.11 24.03
N CYS A 339 -26.46 31.23 23.17
CA CYS A 339 -26.62 31.77 21.82
C CYS A 339 -26.26 30.71 20.77
N PHE A 340 -27.03 30.68 19.69
CA PHE A 340 -26.77 29.85 18.52
C PHE A 340 -26.65 30.73 17.28
N THR A 341 -25.62 30.45 16.49
CA THR A 341 -25.39 31.10 15.20
C THR A 341 -25.28 30.03 14.11
N MET A 342 -26.20 30.08 13.15
CA MET A 342 -26.22 29.17 12.00
C MET A 342 -25.57 29.85 10.80
N SER A 343 -24.56 29.21 10.21
CA SER A 343 -23.81 29.76 9.07
C SER A 343 -23.87 28.80 7.88
N LYS A 344 -23.83 29.35 6.67
CA LYS A 344 -23.85 28.53 5.44
C LYS A 344 -22.51 27.85 5.18
N LEU A 345 -22.56 26.62 4.68
CA LEU A 345 -21.42 25.96 4.04
C LEU A 345 -21.68 25.77 2.54
N SER A 346 -22.91 25.46 2.15
CA SER A 346 -23.32 25.42 0.74
C SER A 346 -23.67 26.80 0.17
N ALA A 347 -23.77 26.90 -1.15
CA ALA A 347 -24.05 28.13 -1.90
C ALA A 347 -25.51 28.63 -1.80
N ILE A 348 -26.01 28.82 -0.57
CA ILE A 348 -27.36 29.31 -0.28
C ILE A 348 -27.36 30.73 0.27
N ASN A 349 -28.50 31.42 0.18
CA ASN A 349 -28.69 32.77 0.75
C ASN A 349 -29.68 32.80 1.91
N GLU A 350 -30.59 31.83 1.99
CA GLU A 350 -31.63 31.77 3.02
C GLU A 350 -31.80 30.34 3.53
N ALA A 351 -31.89 30.17 4.85
CA ALA A 351 -32.20 28.92 5.50
C ALA A 351 -32.79 29.18 6.89
N GLN A 352 -33.68 28.28 7.32
CA GLN A 352 -34.27 28.29 8.65
C GLN A 352 -34.16 26.92 9.29
N ALA A 353 -34.00 26.90 10.62
CA ALA A 353 -33.97 25.67 11.39
C ALA A 353 -34.54 25.88 12.78
N GLN A 354 -35.15 24.84 13.32
CA GLN A 354 -35.51 24.76 14.73
C GLN A 354 -34.41 24.02 15.49
N VAL A 355 -33.94 24.61 16.58
CA VAL A 355 -32.97 24.01 17.48
C VAL A 355 -33.62 23.79 18.83
N ASN A 356 -33.67 22.54 19.27
CA ASN A 356 -34.09 22.21 20.62
C ASN A 356 -32.86 21.91 21.46
N PHE A 357 -32.68 22.64 22.55
CA PHE A 357 -31.52 22.51 23.42
C PHE A 357 -31.90 22.06 24.84
N THR A 358 -30.93 21.49 25.53
CA THR A 358 -30.99 21.13 26.96
C THR A 358 -29.70 21.62 27.62
N LEU A 359 -29.83 22.49 28.62
CA LEU A 359 -28.73 22.88 29.51
C LEU A 359 -28.83 22.06 30.79
N ILE A 360 -27.76 21.34 31.14
CA ILE A 360 -27.64 20.56 32.38
C ILE A 360 -26.57 21.22 33.25
N LEU A 361 -26.97 21.69 34.43
CA LEU A 361 -26.07 22.34 35.36
C LEU A 361 -25.21 21.32 36.15
N ASP A 362 -23.94 21.65 36.38
CA ASP A 362 -22.96 20.86 37.15
C ASP A 362 -22.92 19.36 36.74
N ALA A 363 -22.97 19.09 35.44
CA ALA A 363 -23.23 17.79 34.79
C ALA A 363 -22.40 16.63 35.36
N ASN A 364 -21.14 16.89 35.73
CA ASN A 364 -20.21 15.87 36.23
C ASN A 364 -20.55 15.37 37.66
N ARG A 365 -21.44 16.06 38.39
CA ARG A 365 -21.85 15.68 39.74
C ARG A 365 -23.21 15.00 39.74
N LYS A 366 -23.33 13.95 40.56
CA LYS A 366 -24.61 13.29 40.85
C LYS A 366 -25.29 13.95 42.04
N ILE A 367 -26.61 13.92 42.04
CA ILE A 367 -27.43 14.29 43.20
C ILE A 367 -27.04 13.38 44.38
N PRO A 368 -26.83 13.91 45.60
CA PRO A 368 -27.13 15.28 46.05
C PRO A 368 -25.96 16.28 45.96
N ASN A 369 -24.80 15.90 45.42
CA ASN A 369 -23.56 16.71 45.50
C ASN A 369 -23.48 17.84 44.45
N ASN A 370 -24.57 18.14 43.74
CA ASN A 370 -24.59 19.15 42.69
C ASN A 370 -24.87 20.54 43.28
N ARG A 371 -24.16 21.54 42.76
CA ARG A 371 -24.09 22.86 43.38
C ARG A 371 -24.97 23.90 42.69
N ALA A 372 -25.63 23.55 41.59
CA ALA A 372 -26.54 24.47 40.90
C ALA A 372 -27.81 23.78 40.42
N TRP A 373 -28.86 24.58 40.35
CA TRP A 373 -30.23 24.15 40.12
C TRP A 373 -30.98 25.20 39.30
N ILE A 374 -31.84 24.75 38.38
CA ILE A 374 -32.81 25.61 37.69
C ILE A 374 -33.93 25.98 38.66
N SER A 375 -34.42 24.98 39.38
CA SER A 375 -35.37 25.10 40.48
C SER A 375 -35.12 23.94 41.47
N LYS A 376 -35.79 23.93 42.62
CA LYS A 376 -35.55 22.93 43.67
C LYS A 376 -35.57 21.50 43.09
N ASN A 377 -34.45 20.79 43.20
CA ASN A 377 -34.21 19.43 42.69
C ASN A 377 -34.28 19.26 41.15
N VAL A 378 -34.30 20.35 40.37
CA VAL A 378 -34.29 20.33 38.91
C VAL A 378 -33.00 20.96 38.40
N ARG A 379 -32.20 20.19 37.67
CA ARG A 379 -30.88 20.61 37.17
C ARG A 379 -30.83 20.91 35.68
N GLU A 380 -31.88 20.55 34.96
CA GLU A 380 -31.94 20.62 33.50
C GLU A 380 -33.01 21.62 33.06
N LYS A 381 -32.70 22.37 32.00
CA LYS A 381 -33.65 23.25 31.33
C LYS A 381 -33.62 22.98 29.84
N THR A 382 -34.78 22.70 29.29
CA THR A 382 -34.98 22.57 27.84
C THR A 382 -35.51 23.87 27.25
N GLY A 383 -35.16 24.15 26.00
CA GLY A 383 -35.69 25.27 25.23
C GLY A 383 -35.69 24.99 23.73
N SER A 384 -36.36 25.86 22.96
CA SER A 384 -36.45 25.77 21.50
C SER A 384 -36.26 27.15 20.89
N LEU A 385 -35.49 27.23 19.81
CA LEU A 385 -35.20 28.46 19.08
C LEU A 385 -35.37 28.23 17.58
N THR A 386 -35.96 29.21 16.90
CA THR A 386 -35.97 29.24 15.43
C THR A 386 -34.83 30.13 14.97
N LEU A 387 -33.87 29.53 14.27
CA LEU A 387 -32.69 30.21 13.76
C LEU A 387 -32.92 30.66 12.32
N GLN A 388 -32.37 31.83 12.00
CA GLN A 388 -32.22 32.35 10.65
C GLN A 388 -30.75 32.32 10.27
N LEU A 389 -30.47 32.12 8.98
CA LEU A 389 -29.10 32.09 8.48
C LEU A 389 -28.34 33.38 8.81
N ASN A 390 -27.11 33.23 9.29
CA ASN A 390 -26.17 34.31 9.68
C ASN A 390 -26.66 35.24 10.80
N ASN A 391 -27.74 34.90 11.51
CA ASN A 391 -28.22 35.65 12.65
C ASN A 391 -27.97 34.88 13.94
N GLU A 392 -27.38 35.55 14.93
CA GLU A 392 -27.27 35.02 16.29
C GLU A 392 -28.62 35.12 17.00
N THR A 393 -29.08 34.03 17.60
CA THR A 393 -30.31 33.99 18.40
C THR A 393 -30.01 33.42 19.77
N CYS A 394 -30.41 34.14 20.82
CA CYS A 394 -30.06 33.81 22.21
C CYS A 394 -31.28 33.51 23.08
N HIS A 395 -31.07 32.72 24.13
CA HIS A 395 -32.05 32.40 25.17
C HIS A 395 -31.42 32.49 26.55
N ASN A 396 -32.05 33.26 27.44
CA ASN A 396 -31.64 33.37 28.83
C ASN A 396 -32.26 32.28 29.70
N VAL A 397 -31.44 31.63 30.52
CA VAL A 397 -31.85 30.64 31.51
C VAL A 397 -31.44 31.15 32.89
N ASP A 398 -32.42 31.47 33.73
CA ASP A 398 -32.17 31.78 35.13
C ASP A 398 -31.94 30.48 35.93
N PHE A 399 -30.96 30.50 36.83
CA PHE A 399 -30.63 29.39 37.72
C PHE A 399 -30.09 29.89 39.06
N ILE A 400 -29.96 29.00 40.03
CA ILE A 400 -29.42 29.29 41.35
C ILE A 400 -28.21 28.39 41.64
N ILE A 401 -27.19 28.97 42.27
CA ILE A 401 -26.04 28.26 42.79
C ILE A 401 -26.19 28.16 44.31
N GLU A 402 -25.94 26.97 44.84
CA GLU A 402 -25.97 26.67 46.28
C GLU A 402 -25.09 27.65 47.05
N ALA A 403 -25.57 28.07 48.21
CA ALA A 403 -24.82 28.96 49.09
C ALA A 403 -23.71 28.19 49.79
N CYS A 404 -22.47 28.70 49.70
CA CYS A 404 -21.29 28.13 50.38
C CYS A 404 -21.10 26.62 50.10
N PRO A 405 -20.97 26.19 48.83
CA PRO A 405 -20.82 24.77 48.52
C PRO A 405 -19.51 24.22 49.10
N ASP A 406 -19.52 22.97 49.58
CA ASP A 406 -18.34 22.28 50.13
C ASP A 406 -17.15 22.30 49.16
N ASP A 407 -17.44 22.24 47.86
CA ASP A 407 -16.44 22.43 46.80
C ASP A 407 -16.67 23.76 46.08
N ALA A 408 -15.98 24.79 46.59
CA ALA A 408 -15.90 26.13 46.02
C ALA A 408 -14.57 26.37 45.25
N LEU A 409 -13.93 25.30 44.75
CA LEU A 409 -12.67 25.39 44.01
C LEU A 409 -12.80 24.85 42.58
N ASN A 410 -13.53 23.76 42.39
CA ASN A 410 -13.75 23.20 41.06
C ASN A 410 -14.86 23.98 40.33
N PRO A 411 -14.72 24.32 39.05
CA PRO A 411 -15.77 25.00 38.30
C PRO A 411 -17.06 24.16 38.22
N LEU A 412 -18.22 24.81 38.04
CA LEU A 412 -19.43 24.10 37.62
C LEU A 412 -19.30 23.79 36.14
N ASN A 413 -19.24 22.50 35.81
CA ASN A 413 -19.17 22.04 34.43
C ASN A 413 -20.58 21.88 33.87
N ASN A 414 -21.06 22.84 33.08
CA ASN A 414 -22.43 22.80 32.56
C ASN A 414 -22.44 22.22 31.15
N GLU A 415 -23.33 21.27 30.90
CA GLU A 415 -23.43 20.59 29.60
C GLU A 415 -24.56 21.19 28.78
N LEU A 416 -24.26 21.60 27.55
CA LEU A 416 -25.24 22.02 26.56
C LEU A 416 -25.37 20.94 25.49
N ARG A 417 -26.58 20.39 25.36
CA ARG A 417 -26.96 19.48 24.27
C ARG A 417 -27.97 20.15 23.36
N PHE A 418 -27.90 19.90 22.06
CA PHE A 418 -28.95 20.35 21.16
C PHE A 418 -29.25 19.36 20.02
N THR A 419 -30.41 19.53 19.42
CA THR A 419 -30.85 18.83 18.20
C THR A 419 -31.19 19.87 17.14
N PHE A 420 -30.99 19.52 15.86
CA PHE A 420 -31.20 20.42 14.73
C PHE A 420 -32.28 19.85 13.81
N GLY A 421 -33.32 20.64 13.56
CA GLY A 421 -34.40 20.33 12.62
C GLY A 421 -34.53 21.42 11.55
N GLY A 422 -34.02 21.16 10.35
CA GLY A 422 -34.16 22.09 9.23
C GLY A 422 -35.62 22.34 8.85
N LEU A 423 -36.00 23.61 8.69
CA LEU A 423 -37.33 24.02 8.25
C LEU A 423 -37.35 24.21 6.72
N PRO A 424 -38.48 23.96 6.04
CA PRO A 424 -38.57 24.13 4.60
C PRO A 424 -38.43 25.61 4.21
N SER A 425 -37.55 25.93 3.27
CA SER A 425 -37.44 27.24 2.62
C SER A 425 -38.45 27.38 1.46
N GLY A 426 -38.44 28.51 0.73
CA GLY A 426 -39.30 28.74 -0.44
C GLY A 426 -39.17 27.68 -1.55
N THR A 427 -38.06 26.95 -1.61
CA THR A 427 -37.82 25.82 -2.54
C THR A 427 -38.28 24.45 -2.00
N ASN A 428 -38.93 24.42 -0.84
CA ASN A 428 -39.31 23.22 -0.05
C ASN A 428 -38.12 22.33 0.38
N LEU A 429 -36.88 22.81 0.24
CA LEU A 429 -35.70 22.12 0.76
C LEU A 429 -35.52 22.44 2.24
N ARG A 430 -35.05 21.44 2.99
CA ARG A 430 -34.73 21.57 4.41
C ARG A 430 -33.22 21.51 4.59
N PRO A 431 -32.58 22.49 5.25
CA PRO A 431 -31.15 22.43 5.50
C PRO A 431 -30.81 21.21 6.38
N SER A 432 -29.57 20.77 6.29
CA SER A 432 -28.99 19.69 7.10
C SER A 432 -27.76 20.21 7.83
N LEU A 433 -27.56 19.74 9.06
CA LEU A 433 -26.41 20.14 9.86
C LEU A 433 -25.20 19.33 9.42
N SER A 434 -24.06 20.01 9.25
CA SER A 434 -22.80 19.35 8.95
C SER A 434 -22.46 18.27 10.01
N PRO A 435 -22.05 17.06 9.60
CA PRO A 435 -21.64 16.01 10.53
C PRO A 435 -20.45 16.38 11.42
N LYS A 436 -19.68 17.42 11.06
CA LYS A 436 -18.52 17.91 11.83
C LYS A 436 -18.93 18.68 13.10
N VAL A 437 -20.20 19.09 13.22
CA VAL A 437 -20.68 19.88 14.36
C VAL A 437 -20.92 18.98 15.58
N GLN A 438 -20.27 19.30 16.70
CA GLN A 438 -20.54 18.66 17.98
C GLN A 438 -21.86 19.19 18.57
N THR A 439 -22.82 18.30 18.78
CA THR A 439 -24.14 18.65 19.34
C THR A 439 -24.16 18.68 20.86
N THR A 440 -23.05 18.32 21.50
CA THR A 440 -22.84 18.35 22.95
C THR A 440 -21.56 19.11 23.26
N SER A 441 -21.63 20.09 24.16
CA SER A 441 -20.49 20.91 24.57
C SER A 441 -20.54 21.21 26.07
N PHE A 442 -19.39 21.50 26.67
CA PHE A 442 -19.28 21.80 28.10
C PHE A 442 -18.80 23.24 28.31
N HIS A 443 -19.51 23.98 29.17
CA HIS A 443 -19.28 25.39 29.47
C HIS A 443 -19.13 25.56 30.98
N SER A 444 -17.93 25.94 31.40
CA SER A 444 -17.57 26.02 32.82
C SER A 444 -17.75 27.43 33.38
N ILE A 445 -18.26 27.53 34.60
CA ILE A 445 -18.21 28.76 35.42
C ILE A 445 -17.36 28.48 36.68
N GLY A 446 -16.30 29.26 36.86
CA GLY A 446 -15.35 29.12 37.96
C GLY A 446 -15.76 29.88 39.22
N PHE A 447 -15.18 29.50 40.35
CA PHE A 447 -15.26 30.27 41.59
C PHE A 447 -14.15 31.32 41.62
N GLU A 448 -14.43 32.46 42.26
CA GLU A 448 -13.41 33.48 42.54
C GLU A 448 -12.29 32.90 43.38
N ILE A 449 -11.06 33.10 42.92
CA ILE A 449 -9.88 32.58 43.58
C ILE A 449 -9.49 33.53 44.71
N SER A 450 -9.39 33.01 45.95
CA SER A 450 -8.92 33.80 47.09
C SER A 450 -7.39 33.89 47.07
N CYS A 451 -6.87 35.08 46.72
CA CYS A 451 -5.45 35.34 46.50
C CYS A 451 -4.73 36.05 47.65
N GLY A 452 -5.34 36.13 48.84
CA GLY A 452 -4.77 36.88 49.96
C GLY A 452 -5.18 38.37 49.94
N LYS A 453 -4.38 39.23 50.59
CA LYS A 453 -4.76 40.63 50.90
C LYS A 453 -4.62 41.61 49.73
N ASP A 454 -3.76 41.29 48.78
CA ASP A 454 -3.52 42.03 47.55
C ASP A 454 -4.42 41.56 46.40
N GLU A 455 -5.21 40.50 46.62
CA GLU A 455 -6.18 39.94 45.67
C GLU A 455 -5.57 39.51 44.31
N GLU A 456 -4.24 39.37 44.22
CA GLU A 456 -3.52 39.00 43.00
C GLU A 456 -2.74 37.69 43.17
N CYS A 457 -3.25 36.58 42.64
CA CYS A 457 -2.52 35.31 42.65
C CYS A 457 -1.44 35.32 41.56
N VAL A 458 -0.16 35.32 41.95
CA VAL A 458 0.97 35.29 41.01
C VAL A 458 1.73 33.97 41.15
N ASP A 459 1.56 33.08 40.18
CA ASP A 459 2.31 31.82 40.13
C ASP A 459 3.63 31.97 39.35
N ASP A 460 4.52 30.99 39.55
CA ASP A 460 5.79 30.84 38.81
C ASP A 460 5.87 29.39 38.31
N LEU A 461 5.16 29.13 37.22
CA LEU A 461 5.17 27.82 36.56
C LEU A 461 6.39 27.66 35.67
N LYS A 462 7.07 26.53 35.84
CA LYS A 462 8.10 26.06 34.90
C LYS A 462 7.72 24.71 34.35
N VAL A 463 7.69 24.60 33.02
CA VAL A 463 7.56 23.32 32.32
C VAL A 463 8.85 22.95 31.58
N ASP A 464 9.25 21.69 31.72
CA ASP A 464 10.28 21.06 30.90
C ASP A 464 9.88 19.61 30.61
N PHE A 465 10.50 18.98 29.62
CA PHE A 465 10.25 17.57 29.32
C PHE A 465 11.45 16.89 28.67
N ASN A 466 11.61 15.58 28.79
CA ASN A 466 12.69 14.81 28.18
C ASN A 466 12.20 13.51 27.53
N PHE A 467 12.84 13.10 26.44
CA PHE A 467 12.64 11.79 25.81
C PHE A 467 13.41 10.73 26.60
N THR A 468 12.68 9.91 27.36
CA THR A 468 13.26 9.17 28.51
C THR A 468 13.75 7.77 28.15
N SER A 469 13.42 7.28 26.96
CA SER A 469 13.76 5.93 26.47
C SER A 469 14.79 5.88 25.35
N SER A 470 14.98 6.97 24.59
CA SER A 470 15.91 6.99 23.46
C SER A 470 16.26 8.42 23.05
N SER A 471 17.47 8.61 22.52
CA SER A 471 17.91 9.86 21.88
C SER A 471 17.47 9.96 20.42
N VAL A 472 16.89 8.89 19.86
CA VAL A 472 16.41 8.79 18.48
C VAL A 472 15.14 7.94 18.42
N VAL A 473 14.16 8.33 17.61
CA VAL A 473 12.98 7.50 17.35
C VAL A 473 13.35 6.44 16.31
N LYS A 474 13.24 5.15 16.68
CA LYS A 474 13.58 4.03 15.78
C LYS A 474 12.30 3.42 15.20
N VAL A 475 11.82 4.00 14.11
CA VAL A 475 10.58 3.55 13.46
C VAL A 475 10.73 2.13 12.94
N GLY A 476 9.86 1.24 13.41
CA GLY A 476 9.89 -0.18 13.07
C GLY A 476 10.82 -1.03 13.94
N ILE A 477 11.33 -0.47 15.05
CA ILE A 477 12.00 -1.20 16.14
C ILE A 477 11.27 -0.91 17.45
N ASP A 478 11.16 0.37 17.79
CA ASP A 478 10.49 0.82 19.02
C ASP A 478 8.99 0.99 18.73
N GLU A 479 8.12 0.62 19.67
CA GLU A 479 6.68 0.84 19.54
C GLU A 479 6.22 2.16 20.14
N LEU A 480 6.94 2.64 21.16
CA LEU A 480 6.56 3.77 22.01
C LEU A 480 7.67 4.81 22.12
N LEU A 481 7.29 6.08 22.01
CA LEU A 481 8.08 7.25 22.41
C LEU A 481 7.58 7.74 23.77
N ASN A 482 8.43 7.66 24.79
CA ASN A 482 8.11 8.10 26.14
C ASN A 482 8.63 9.51 26.41
N VAL A 483 7.73 10.39 26.84
CA VAL A 483 8.01 11.79 27.16
C VAL A 483 7.75 12.01 28.64
N THR A 484 8.81 12.24 29.42
CA THR A 484 8.68 12.62 30.84
C THR A 484 8.58 14.13 30.95
N VAL A 485 7.49 14.61 31.52
CA VAL A 485 7.19 16.02 31.73
C VAL A 485 7.46 16.39 33.19
N PHE A 486 8.09 17.53 33.40
CA PHE A 486 8.39 18.12 34.69
C PHE A 486 7.68 19.46 34.78
N VAL A 487 6.90 19.65 35.84
CA VAL A 487 6.21 20.90 36.13
C VAL A 487 6.56 21.33 37.54
N GLU A 488 7.00 22.56 37.71
CA GLU A 488 7.34 23.14 39.01
C GLU A 488 6.54 24.43 39.20
N ASN A 489 6.02 24.65 40.40
CA ASN A 489 5.47 25.94 40.81
C ASN A 489 6.33 26.53 41.92
N ARG A 490 6.99 27.65 41.65
CA ARG A 490 7.94 28.34 42.55
C ARG A 490 7.33 29.57 43.22
N GLY A 491 6.14 29.97 42.78
CA GLY A 491 5.44 31.16 43.24
C GLY A 491 4.33 30.80 44.21
N GLU A 492 3.24 31.55 44.17
CA GLU A 492 2.03 31.24 44.93
C GLU A 492 1.28 30.05 44.35
N ASN A 493 0.18 29.64 44.99
CA ASN A 493 -0.65 28.56 44.48
C ASN A 493 -1.14 28.85 43.04
N SER A 494 -0.95 27.87 42.16
CA SER A 494 -1.44 27.91 40.79
C SER A 494 -2.76 27.15 40.69
N TYR A 495 -3.80 27.79 40.18
CA TYR A 495 -5.14 27.23 40.14
C TYR A 495 -5.46 26.64 38.77
N ASN A 496 -6.04 25.44 38.74
CA ASN A 496 -6.41 24.73 37.51
C ASN A 496 -5.28 24.65 36.48
N SER A 497 -4.04 24.43 36.94
CA SER A 497 -2.86 24.35 36.07
C SER A 497 -3.00 23.21 35.05
N ARG A 498 -2.66 23.50 33.79
CA ARG A 498 -2.70 22.55 32.66
C ARG A 498 -1.42 22.60 31.86
N ILE A 499 -1.02 21.44 31.36
CA ILE A 499 0.07 21.29 30.39
C ILE A 499 -0.51 20.74 29.09
N ILE A 500 -0.30 21.47 28.00
CA ILE A 500 -0.69 21.05 26.65
C ILE A 500 0.57 20.61 25.91
N LEU A 501 0.69 19.30 25.68
CA LEU A 501 1.71 18.73 24.80
C LEU A 501 1.19 18.74 23.36
N THR A 502 1.95 19.29 22.42
CA THR A 502 1.65 19.21 20.99
C THR A 502 2.70 18.33 20.30
N TYR A 503 2.24 17.37 19.51
CA TYR A 503 3.08 16.35 18.88
C TYR A 503 2.77 16.20 17.38
N PRO A 504 3.75 15.74 16.56
CA PRO A 504 3.60 15.65 15.12
C PRO A 504 2.58 14.59 14.69
N ILE A 505 2.11 14.73 13.45
CA ILE A 505 1.29 13.73 12.76
C ILE A 505 2.08 12.41 12.67
N GLY A 506 1.39 11.27 12.83
CA GLY A 506 2.00 9.94 12.79
C GLY A 506 2.38 9.36 14.15
N LEU A 507 2.26 10.16 15.23
CA LEU A 507 2.23 9.68 16.62
C LEU A 507 0.78 9.65 17.12
N SER A 508 0.47 8.69 18.01
CA SER A 508 -0.85 8.51 18.63
C SER A 508 -0.70 8.34 20.13
N TYR A 509 -1.57 8.98 20.91
CA TYR A 509 -1.53 8.84 22.36
C TYR A 509 -1.89 7.42 22.80
N ARG A 510 -1.13 6.87 23.77
CA ARG A 510 -1.39 5.53 24.33
C ARG A 510 -1.82 5.58 25.78
N LYS A 511 -1.02 6.23 26.61
CA LYS A 511 -1.27 6.31 28.05
C LYS A 511 -0.45 7.41 28.68
N PHE A 512 -0.83 7.78 29.90
CA PHE A 512 0.02 8.53 30.80
C PHE A 512 0.28 7.73 32.09
N THR A 513 1.33 8.09 32.81
CA THR A 513 1.67 7.53 34.12
C THR A 513 2.13 8.65 35.02
N SER A 514 1.39 8.91 36.10
CA SER A 514 1.82 9.88 37.11
C SER A 514 2.95 9.30 37.95
N LEU A 515 4.06 10.05 38.09
CA LEU A 515 5.17 9.72 38.99
C LEU A 515 5.11 10.56 40.27
N ARG A 516 4.69 11.82 40.17
CA ARG A 516 4.53 12.75 41.28
C ARG A 516 3.41 13.75 40.97
N GLY A 517 2.52 13.99 41.94
CA GLY A 517 1.32 14.82 41.78
C GLY A 517 0.12 14.05 41.25
N ARG A 518 -1.08 14.64 41.34
CA ARG A 518 -2.31 14.12 40.76
C ARG A 518 -2.46 14.65 39.35
N ILE A 519 -2.46 13.76 38.37
CA ILE A 519 -2.44 14.12 36.95
C ILE A 519 -3.61 13.42 36.25
N GLU A 520 -4.32 14.16 35.41
CA GLU A 520 -5.32 13.60 34.50
C GLU A 520 -5.08 14.17 33.11
N CYS A 521 -4.85 13.29 32.14
CA CYS A 521 -4.58 13.67 30.76
C CYS A 521 -5.69 13.19 29.83
N ASN A 522 -6.13 14.07 28.93
CA ASN A 522 -6.96 13.75 27.78
C ASN A 522 -6.19 14.10 26.51
N SER A 523 -6.27 13.26 25.48
CA SER A 523 -5.59 13.49 24.22
C SER A 523 -6.58 13.51 23.06
N LEU A 524 -6.30 14.37 22.10
CA LEU A 524 -6.93 14.42 20.80
C LEU A 524 -5.83 14.20 19.76
N ASP A 525 -5.87 13.03 19.13
CA ASP A 525 -4.94 12.65 18.07
C ASP A 525 -5.28 13.43 16.77
N SER A 526 -4.35 13.46 15.82
CA SER A 526 -4.58 14.09 14.50
C SER A 526 -5.47 13.18 13.64
N GLU A 527 -6.73 13.56 13.42
CA GLU A 527 -7.68 12.80 12.60
C GLU A 527 -7.66 13.22 11.11
N ASP A 528 -7.29 14.46 10.82
CA ASP A 528 -7.31 15.04 9.46
C ASP A 528 -5.98 14.89 8.70
N GLY A 529 -4.92 14.40 9.36
CA GLY A 529 -3.58 14.28 8.80
C GLY A 529 -2.88 15.60 8.52
N VAL A 530 -3.43 16.73 8.98
CA VAL A 530 -2.90 18.09 8.76
C VAL A 530 -2.65 18.81 10.08
N THR A 531 -3.55 18.65 11.05
CA THR A 531 -3.41 19.25 12.38
C THR A 531 -2.52 18.40 13.27
N ARG A 532 -1.77 19.06 14.17
CA ARG A 532 -0.96 18.34 15.16
C ARG A 532 -1.81 17.84 16.32
N GLY A 533 -1.51 16.65 16.80
CA GLY A 533 -2.19 16.08 17.96
C GLY A 533 -1.83 16.84 19.24
N LYS A 534 -2.76 16.84 20.21
CA LYS A 534 -2.66 17.57 21.47
C LYS A 534 -3.04 16.70 22.65
N THR A 535 -2.21 16.69 23.69
CA THR A 535 -2.51 16.06 24.99
C THR A 535 -2.63 17.15 26.05
N ASP A 536 -3.82 17.34 26.61
CA ASP A 536 -4.13 18.28 27.70
C ASP A 536 -4.10 17.52 29.04
N CYS A 537 -3.13 17.85 29.89
CA CYS A 537 -2.93 17.26 31.21
C CYS A 537 -3.18 18.28 32.30
N SER A 538 -4.12 18.00 33.21
CA SER A 538 -4.33 18.79 34.43
C SER A 538 -3.36 18.39 35.53
N ILE A 539 -2.87 19.38 36.29
CA ILE A 539 -1.87 19.20 37.35
C ILE A 539 -2.47 19.57 38.70
N ASP A 540 -2.50 18.61 39.63
CA ASP A 540 -2.95 18.76 41.02
C ASP A 540 -4.28 19.52 41.19
N LYS A 541 -5.19 19.35 40.22
CA LYS A 541 -6.46 20.07 40.16
C LYS A 541 -7.23 19.94 41.50
N PRO A 542 -7.76 21.05 42.06
CA PRO A 542 -7.79 22.41 41.52
C PRO A 542 -6.58 23.31 41.91
N ILE A 543 -5.70 22.89 42.83
CA ILE A 543 -4.60 23.73 43.34
C ILE A 543 -3.27 23.01 43.23
N PHE A 544 -2.40 23.51 42.35
CA PHE A 544 -0.99 23.16 42.31
C PHE A 544 -0.22 24.08 43.26
N LYS A 545 0.10 23.54 44.45
CA LYS A 545 0.61 24.31 45.58
C LYS A 545 1.95 24.99 45.30
N SER A 546 2.20 26.09 46.00
CA SER A 546 3.51 26.73 46.06
C SER A 546 4.63 25.73 46.41
N ASN A 547 5.79 25.89 45.77
CA ASN A 547 6.98 25.06 45.93
C ASN A 547 6.75 23.55 45.69
N SER A 548 5.79 23.21 44.83
CA SER A 548 5.48 21.83 44.47
C SER A 548 5.99 21.46 43.08
N VAL A 549 6.24 20.17 42.90
CA VAL A 549 6.72 19.60 41.64
C VAL A 549 5.81 18.43 41.25
N ALA A 550 5.39 18.42 40.00
CA ALA A 550 4.68 17.32 39.37
C ALA A 550 5.55 16.69 38.27
N VAL A 551 5.54 15.36 38.19
CA VAL A 551 6.29 14.60 37.19
C VAL A 551 5.42 13.48 36.66
N PHE A 552 5.34 13.35 35.34
CA PHE A 552 4.55 12.30 34.71
C PHE A 552 5.14 11.92 33.35
N VAL A 553 4.84 10.70 32.90
CA VAL A 553 5.26 10.18 31.61
C VAL A 553 4.05 10.08 30.70
N VAL A 554 4.17 10.57 29.47
CA VAL A 554 3.20 10.36 28.40
C VAL A 554 3.84 9.48 27.33
N SER A 555 3.16 8.38 26.98
CA SER A 555 3.62 7.42 25.98
C SER A 555 2.84 7.63 24.68
N TYR A 556 3.57 7.88 23.60
CA TYR A 556 3.04 8.00 22.24
C TYR A 556 3.44 6.79 21.41
N GLY A 557 2.49 6.13 20.77
CA GLY A 557 2.72 5.03 19.85
C GLY A 557 2.91 5.51 18.42
N HIS A 558 3.63 4.72 17.63
CA HIS A 558 3.80 4.95 16.20
C HIS A 558 3.78 3.62 15.44
N ASN A 559 3.29 3.64 14.21
CA ASN A 559 3.25 2.45 13.36
C ASN A 559 4.66 2.19 12.78
N THR A 560 4.99 0.92 12.53
CA THR A 560 6.24 0.52 11.85
C THR A 560 6.40 1.17 10.46
N ASN A 561 5.27 1.54 9.84
CA ASN A 561 5.20 2.19 8.54
C ASN A 561 4.92 3.70 8.62
N SER A 562 4.93 4.31 9.81
CA SER A 562 4.72 5.76 9.96
C SER A 562 5.74 6.55 9.16
N LYS A 563 5.29 7.53 8.38
CA LYS A 563 6.14 8.47 7.62
C LYS A 563 6.38 9.73 8.45
N LEU A 564 7.32 9.67 9.37
CA LEU A 564 7.77 10.81 10.18
C LEU A 564 8.90 11.58 9.47
N ASP A 565 9.01 12.89 9.70
CA ASP A 565 10.16 13.64 9.23
C ASP A 565 11.47 13.14 9.87
N ARG A 566 12.61 13.36 9.21
CA ARG A 566 13.95 12.98 9.72
C ARG A 566 14.24 13.55 11.10
N ARG A 567 13.64 14.68 11.42
CA ARG A 567 13.67 15.31 12.72
C ARG A 567 12.27 15.80 13.04
N ILE A 568 11.75 15.36 14.17
CA ILE A 568 10.47 15.80 14.67
C ILE A 568 10.66 16.66 15.91
N PHE A 569 9.64 17.44 16.25
CA PHE A 569 9.66 18.24 17.46
C PHE A 569 8.32 18.19 18.19
N MET A 570 8.42 18.24 19.51
CA MET A 570 7.28 18.35 20.41
C MET A 570 7.37 19.66 21.19
N THR A 571 6.23 20.16 21.62
CA THR A 571 6.15 21.36 22.45
C THR A 571 5.31 21.10 23.69
N ALA A 572 5.70 21.68 24.81
CA ALA A 572 4.92 21.72 26.04
C ALA A 572 4.56 23.17 26.34
N ASN A 573 3.28 23.45 26.57
CA ASN A 573 2.79 24.76 26.98
C ASN A 573 2.03 24.64 28.31
N ALA A 574 2.45 25.39 29.32
CA ALA A 574 1.80 25.45 30.62
C ALA A 574 0.84 26.64 30.68
N THR A 575 -0.32 26.43 31.30
CA THR A 575 -1.34 27.46 31.53
C THR A 575 -1.92 27.28 32.93
N SER A 576 -2.44 28.35 33.52
CA SER A 576 -3.19 28.30 34.77
C SER A 576 -4.38 29.26 34.72
N GLY A 577 -5.25 29.16 35.73
CA GLY A 577 -6.35 30.09 35.96
C GLY A 577 -5.94 31.39 36.68
N ASN A 578 -4.65 31.58 36.97
CA ASN A 578 -4.14 32.81 37.56
C ASN A 578 -4.16 33.95 36.52
N ILE A 579 -4.39 35.18 36.96
CA ILE A 579 -4.46 36.35 36.06
C ILE A 579 -3.05 36.84 35.68
N LYS A 580 -2.08 36.67 36.58
CA LYS A 580 -0.70 37.12 36.41
C LYS A 580 0.27 35.97 36.67
N HIS A 581 1.35 35.99 35.89
CA HIS A 581 2.52 35.14 36.07
C HIS A 581 3.71 36.03 36.42
N ILE A 582 4.64 35.55 37.25
CA ILE A 582 5.89 36.28 37.48
C ILE A 582 6.74 36.31 36.19
N PRO A 583 7.57 37.34 35.94
CA PRO A 583 8.40 37.40 34.73
C PRO A 583 9.38 36.23 34.54
N SER A 584 9.75 35.51 35.60
CA SER A 584 10.63 34.33 35.55
C SER A 584 9.97 33.03 35.08
N THR A 585 8.65 33.07 34.83
CA THR A 585 7.84 31.91 34.45
C THR A 585 8.31 31.31 33.12
N GLU A 586 8.51 29.99 33.10
CA GLU A 586 8.93 29.24 31.91
C GLU A 586 7.76 28.38 31.41
N LEU A 587 6.78 29.02 30.74
CA LEU A 587 5.54 28.36 30.30
C LEU A 587 5.71 27.49 29.04
N TYR A 588 6.75 27.71 28.25
CA TYR A 588 6.89 27.05 26.95
C TYR A 588 8.23 26.34 26.80
N LYS A 589 8.18 25.10 26.30
CA LYS A 589 9.37 24.35 25.91
C LYS A 589 9.17 23.68 24.56
N LYS A 590 10.20 23.72 23.71
CA LYS A 590 10.30 22.96 22.46
C LYS A 590 11.55 22.07 22.53
N LYS A 591 11.41 20.79 22.18
CA LYS A 591 12.55 19.88 21.98
C LYS A 591 12.38 19.07 20.70
N GLU A 592 13.50 18.78 20.07
CA GLU A 592 13.58 18.02 18.82
C GLU A 592 14.23 16.67 19.07
N ILE A 593 13.86 15.67 18.28
CA ILE A 593 14.43 14.32 18.30
C ILE A 593 14.57 13.82 16.88
N ASP A 594 15.72 13.21 16.58
CA ASP A 594 15.98 12.63 15.27
C ASP A 594 15.20 11.33 15.10
N VAL A 595 14.87 10.99 13.85
CA VAL A 595 14.13 9.79 13.48
C VAL A 595 14.97 8.95 12.53
N LYS A 596 15.07 7.65 12.83
CA LYS A 596 15.68 6.64 11.96
C LYS A 596 14.71 5.52 11.66
N TYR A 597 14.88 4.94 10.47
CA TYR A 597 13.99 3.93 9.93
C TYR A 597 14.65 2.56 9.90
N SER A 598 13.96 1.54 10.42
CA SER A 598 14.48 0.17 10.45
C SER A 598 14.57 -0.45 9.06
N ILE A 599 15.72 -0.97 8.68
CA ILE A 599 15.91 -1.69 7.41
C ILE A 599 16.27 -3.13 7.69
N PHE A 600 15.81 -4.04 6.83
CA PHE A 600 16.18 -5.44 6.91
C PHE A 600 16.39 -5.97 5.51
N ILE A 601 17.64 -6.30 5.22
CA ILE A 601 18.09 -6.83 3.94
C ILE A 601 18.69 -8.19 4.22
N THR A 602 18.18 -9.20 3.51
CA THR A 602 18.75 -10.54 3.54
C THR A 602 19.69 -10.72 2.36
N VAL A 603 20.75 -11.49 2.59
CA VAL A 603 21.74 -11.82 1.58
C VAL A 603 21.94 -13.33 1.65
N GLU A 604 21.55 -14.02 0.59
CA GLU A 604 21.64 -15.47 0.41
C GLU A 604 22.65 -15.78 -0.70
N SER A 605 23.38 -16.88 -0.56
CA SER A 605 24.36 -17.33 -1.54
C SER A 605 24.21 -18.83 -1.79
N SER A 606 24.52 -19.26 -3.01
CA SER A 606 24.56 -20.68 -3.38
C SER A 606 25.99 -21.21 -3.38
N LEU A 607 26.18 -22.45 -2.93
CA LEU A 607 27.46 -23.14 -3.01
C LEU A 607 27.69 -23.59 -4.46
N SER A 608 28.83 -23.21 -5.01
CA SER A 608 29.24 -23.60 -6.38
C SER A 608 30.33 -24.65 -6.33
N TYR A 609 30.43 -25.52 -7.33
CA TYR A 609 31.45 -26.56 -7.39
C TYR A 609 32.15 -26.58 -8.75
N ASN A 610 33.47 -26.76 -8.74
CA ASN A 610 34.29 -27.02 -9.91
C ASN A 610 35.43 -27.97 -9.55
N ASN A 611 36.02 -28.61 -10.57
CA ASN A 611 37.13 -29.52 -10.34
C ASN A 611 38.26 -29.39 -11.38
N PHE A 612 39.47 -29.77 -11.01
CA PHE A 612 40.65 -29.73 -11.88
C PHE A 612 41.51 -30.97 -11.69
N THR A 613 42.09 -31.45 -12.80
CA THR A 613 43.12 -32.48 -12.76
C THR A 613 44.46 -31.83 -12.49
N PHE A 614 45.17 -32.29 -11.46
CA PHE A 614 46.49 -31.76 -11.11
C PHE A 614 47.53 -32.06 -12.21
N GLY A 615 48.32 -31.05 -12.58
CA GLY A 615 49.39 -31.15 -13.59
C GLY A 615 48.96 -30.85 -15.03
N GLU A 616 47.67 -30.59 -15.28
CA GLU A 616 47.20 -30.06 -16.57
C GLU A 616 47.20 -28.52 -16.56
N LYS A 617 48.05 -27.95 -17.42
CA LYS A 617 48.27 -26.51 -17.54
C LYS A 617 47.21 -25.86 -18.42
N ASP A 618 46.89 -24.61 -18.09
CA ASP A 618 46.00 -23.74 -18.88
C ASP A 618 44.57 -24.29 -19.06
N LEU A 619 44.09 -25.11 -18.12
CA LEU A 619 42.69 -25.52 -18.10
C LEU A 619 41.81 -24.36 -17.65
N GLN A 620 40.68 -24.20 -18.34
CA GLN A 620 39.67 -23.20 -18.04
C GLN A 620 38.32 -23.87 -17.89
N LYS A 621 37.60 -23.55 -16.82
CA LYS A 621 36.25 -24.06 -16.60
C LYS A 621 35.31 -22.94 -16.19
N PRO A 622 34.06 -22.91 -16.68
CA PRO A 622 33.10 -21.90 -16.26
C PRO A 622 32.75 -22.11 -14.78
N LEU A 623 32.83 -21.03 -13.99
CA LEU A 623 32.36 -20.99 -12.60
C LEU A 623 31.35 -19.86 -12.46
N LYS A 624 30.27 -20.13 -11.73
CA LYS A 624 29.20 -19.17 -11.48
C LYS A 624 28.85 -19.18 -10.00
N GLN A 625 29.05 -18.06 -9.31
CA GLN A 625 28.53 -17.83 -7.95
C GLN A 625 27.33 -16.88 -8.03
N GLU A 626 26.26 -17.19 -7.30
CA GLU A 626 25.06 -16.35 -7.23
C GLU A 626 24.84 -15.81 -5.83
N ILE A 627 24.41 -14.55 -5.78
CA ILE A 627 24.08 -13.83 -4.55
C ILE A 627 22.71 -13.25 -4.74
N LYS A 628 21.76 -13.66 -3.91
CA LYS A 628 20.41 -13.11 -3.88
C LYS A 628 20.30 -12.14 -2.72
N VAL A 629 20.04 -10.88 -3.03
CA VAL A 629 19.83 -9.82 -2.03
C VAL A 629 18.36 -9.48 -2.03
N ALA A 630 17.68 -9.56 -0.88
CA ALA A 630 16.26 -9.24 -0.78
C ALA A 630 16.01 -8.15 0.27
N ASN A 631 15.17 -7.19 -0.08
CA ASN A 631 14.73 -6.11 0.81
C ASN A 631 13.35 -6.45 1.38
N VAL A 632 13.23 -6.52 2.71
CA VAL A 632 12.02 -7.08 3.35
C VAL A 632 11.08 -6.01 3.91
N ILE A 633 11.62 -4.91 4.43
CA ILE A 633 10.82 -3.99 5.27
C ILE A 633 10.35 -2.75 4.50
N ARG A 634 11.25 -1.99 3.87
CA ARG A 634 10.89 -0.69 3.29
C ARG A 634 11.73 -0.33 2.07
N PRO A 635 11.19 0.46 1.12
CA PRO A 635 11.93 0.90 -0.04
C PRO A 635 13.15 1.73 0.39
N LEU A 636 14.33 1.42 -0.16
CA LEU A 636 15.54 2.19 0.12
C LEU A 636 16.58 2.10 -1.02
N ASN A 637 17.41 3.14 -1.09
CA ASN A 637 18.65 3.13 -1.85
C ASN A 637 19.78 2.60 -0.98
N PHE A 638 20.51 1.61 -1.47
CA PHE A 638 21.69 1.08 -0.80
C PHE A 638 22.70 0.56 -1.82
N THR A 639 23.91 0.26 -1.36
CA THR A 639 24.96 -0.30 -2.20
C THR A 639 25.39 -1.66 -1.65
N VAL A 640 25.30 -2.68 -2.50
CA VAL A 640 25.91 -3.98 -2.24
C VAL A 640 27.37 -3.90 -2.67
N VAL A 641 28.28 -4.18 -1.74
CA VAL A 641 29.73 -4.19 -1.99
C VAL A 641 30.18 -5.63 -2.08
N ILE A 642 30.57 -6.06 -3.27
CA ILE A 642 31.02 -7.43 -3.54
C ILE A 642 32.54 -7.42 -3.71
N LYS A 643 33.27 -8.19 -2.91
CA LYS A 643 34.72 -8.40 -3.07
C LYS A 643 34.97 -9.79 -3.62
N VAL A 644 35.67 -9.86 -4.76
CA VAL A 644 35.98 -11.10 -5.48
C VAL A 644 37.49 -11.31 -5.55
N PRO A 645 38.04 -12.44 -5.08
CA PRO A 645 39.45 -12.79 -5.29
C PRO A 645 39.72 -12.97 -6.77
N VAL A 646 40.59 -12.13 -7.34
CA VAL A 646 40.87 -12.13 -8.79
C VAL A 646 42.27 -12.60 -9.15
N LYS A 647 43.24 -12.45 -8.24
CA LYS A 647 44.64 -12.81 -8.50
C LYS A 647 45.31 -13.38 -7.25
N LEU A 648 46.05 -14.48 -7.42
CA LEU A 648 46.84 -15.12 -6.37
C LEU A 648 48.33 -15.10 -6.77
N GLY A 649 49.13 -14.28 -6.07
CA GLY A 649 50.51 -14.03 -6.46
C GLY A 649 50.57 -13.33 -7.83
N ASP A 650 51.25 -13.94 -8.80
CA ASP A 650 51.33 -13.43 -10.18
C ASP A 650 50.28 -14.03 -11.12
N LYS A 651 49.47 -15.01 -10.67
CA LYS A 651 48.49 -15.72 -11.52
C LYS A 651 47.06 -15.27 -11.28
N ASP A 652 46.33 -15.10 -12.39
CA ASP A 652 44.90 -14.83 -12.36
C ASP A 652 44.10 -16.06 -11.90
N ILE A 653 43.10 -15.80 -11.05
CA ILE A 653 42.13 -16.81 -10.60
C ILE A 653 41.03 -16.95 -11.67
N TRP A 654 40.53 -15.83 -12.18
CA TRP A 654 39.52 -15.78 -13.24
C TRP A 654 40.18 -15.35 -14.55
N GLU A 655 39.78 -15.92 -15.68
CA GLU A 655 40.25 -15.49 -16.99
C GLU A 655 39.60 -14.15 -17.38
N ASP A 656 40.28 -13.39 -18.25
CA ASP A 656 39.91 -12.03 -18.64
C ASP A 656 39.69 -11.09 -17.43
N THR A 657 40.58 -11.18 -16.43
CA THR A 657 40.55 -10.32 -15.24
C THR A 657 40.46 -8.84 -15.59
N SER A 658 40.93 -8.37 -16.75
CA SER A 658 40.80 -6.97 -17.17
C SER A 658 39.35 -6.56 -17.52
N ASN A 659 38.56 -7.48 -18.10
CA ASN A 659 37.18 -7.26 -18.56
C ASN A 659 36.11 -7.85 -17.61
N PHE A 660 36.53 -8.47 -16.50
CA PHE A 660 35.64 -9.06 -15.52
C PHE A 660 34.66 -8.04 -14.92
N THR A 661 33.37 -8.22 -15.21
CA THR A 661 32.27 -7.34 -14.78
C THR A 661 31.13 -8.14 -14.16
N ILE A 662 30.44 -7.53 -13.19
CA ILE A 662 29.20 -8.05 -12.62
C ILE A 662 28.08 -7.14 -13.13
N LEU A 663 27.06 -7.73 -13.77
CA LEU A 663 25.95 -6.97 -14.33
C LEU A 663 25.27 -6.13 -13.25
N GLY A 664 25.09 -4.83 -13.52
CA GLY A 664 24.51 -3.88 -12.55
C GLY A 664 25.49 -3.35 -11.50
N CYS A 665 26.79 -3.65 -11.60
CA CYS A 665 27.81 -3.20 -10.66
C CYS A 665 28.95 -2.45 -11.37
N LYS A 666 29.59 -1.52 -10.66
CA LYS A 666 30.78 -0.80 -11.14
C LYS A 666 32.03 -1.31 -10.43
N LYS A 667 33.11 -1.57 -11.18
CA LYS A 667 34.44 -1.80 -10.59
C LYS A 667 34.88 -0.52 -9.87
N TYR A 668 35.29 -0.64 -8.61
CA TYR A 668 35.72 0.48 -7.79
C TYR A 668 37.25 0.53 -7.63
N LYS A 669 37.85 -0.53 -7.06
CA LYS A 669 39.30 -0.66 -6.86
C LYS A 669 39.71 -2.12 -6.75
N ASP A 670 40.99 -2.40 -6.89
CA ASP A 670 41.61 -3.67 -6.53
C ASP A 670 42.34 -3.47 -5.18
N GLU A 671 42.13 -4.39 -4.23
CA GLU A 671 42.74 -4.40 -2.89
C GLU A 671 43.80 -5.49 -2.83
N GLU A 672 45.02 -5.14 -2.43
CA GLU A 672 46.12 -6.11 -2.27
C GLU A 672 45.94 -6.96 -1.01
N PRO A 673 46.44 -8.22 -1.00
CA PRO A 673 46.30 -9.10 0.14
C PRO A 673 47.08 -8.58 1.34
N GLY A 674 46.55 -8.82 2.54
CA GLY A 674 47.22 -8.45 3.79
C GLY A 674 48.39 -9.37 4.14
N ASP A 675 48.39 -10.60 3.61
CA ASP A 675 49.40 -11.62 3.87
C ASP A 675 50.22 -11.94 2.62
N THR A 676 51.55 -11.95 2.78
CA THR A 676 52.50 -12.24 1.69
C THR A 676 52.84 -13.73 1.55
N ASP A 677 52.72 -14.52 2.62
CA ASP A 677 52.84 -15.99 2.58
C ASP A 677 51.47 -16.65 2.34
N PHE A 678 50.94 -16.48 1.14
CA PHE A 678 49.67 -17.10 0.75
C PHE A 678 49.78 -18.64 0.66
N VAL A 679 50.95 -19.19 0.32
CA VAL A 679 51.13 -20.65 0.14
C VAL A 679 50.99 -21.38 1.48
N GLY A 680 51.66 -20.90 2.52
CA GLY A 680 51.57 -21.47 3.87
C GLY A 680 50.12 -21.46 4.39
N LYS A 681 49.47 -20.29 4.33
CA LYS A 681 48.09 -20.11 4.80
C LYS A 681 47.05 -20.92 4.02
N ILE A 682 47.19 -21.01 2.70
CA ILE A 682 46.26 -21.81 1.88
C ILE A 682 46.49 -23.29 2.13
N LYS A 683 47.73 -23.75 2.38
CA LYS A 683 47.98 -25.15 2.75
C LYS A 683 47.33 -25.53 4.07
N GLU A 684 47.27 -24.62 5.03
CA GLU A 684 46.64 -24.84 6.33
C GLU A 684 45.10 -24.73 6.25
N SER A 685 44.58 -23.61 5.77
CA SER A 685 43.14 -23.30 5.81
C SER A 685 42.33 -23.87 4.65
N LYS A 686 42.98 -24.09 3.50
CA LYS A 686 42.36 -24.36 2.19
C LYS A 686 41.39 -23.27 1.72
N ILE A 687 41.42 -22.07 2.32
CA ILE A 687 40.55 -20.94 1.96
C ILE A 687 41.31 -19.97 1.05
N LEU A 688 40.67 -19.56 -0.04
CA LEU A 688 41.13 -18.54 -0.96
C LEU A 688 40.18 -17.34 -0.89
N ASP A 689 40.56 -16.31 -0.15
CA ASP A 689 39.77 -15.09 0.07
C ASP A 689 40.63 -13.82 -0.06
N CYS A 690 40.06 -12.65 0.23
CA CYS A 690 40.75 -11.36 0.13
C CYS A 690 41.89 -11.13 1.14
N THR A 691 42.13 -12.05 2.07
CA THR A 691 43.28 -11.95 2.99
C THR A 691 44.57 -12.43 2.32
N VAL A 692 44.48 -13.44 1.46
CA VAL A 692 45.60 -14.12 0.78
C VAL A 692 45.70 -13.83 -0.72
N ALA A 693 44.65 -13.27 -1.33
CA ALA A 693 44.59 -12.93 -2.75
C ALA A 693 44.23 -11.47 -2.99
N THR A 694 44.70 -10.90 -4.10
CA THR A 694 44.28 -9.56 -4.56
C THR A 694 42.80 -9.63 -4.94
N CYS A 695 42.00 -8.76 -4.33
CA CYS A 695 40.55 -8.75 -4.48
C CYS A 695 40.05 -7.54 -5.25
N ARG A 696 39.15 -7.77 -6.20
CA ARG A 696 38.44 -6.71 -6.88
C ARG A 696 37.17 -6.33 -6.13
N VAL A 697 36.98 -5.04 -5.90
CA VAL A 697 35.80 -4.48 -5.23
C VAL A 697 34.80 -3.97 -6.27
N PHE A 698 33.59 -4.52 -6.24
CA PHE A 698 32.45 -4.09 -7.03
C PHE A 698 31.43 -3.37 -6.14
N ARG A 699 30.91 -2.25 -6.64
CA ARG A 699 29.85 -1.47 -5.97
C ARG A 699 28.59 -1.54 -6.83
N CYS A 700 27.54 -2.11 -6.29
CA CYS A 700 26.25 -2.29 -6.94
C CYS A 700 25.22 -1.41 -6.22
N SER A 701 25.12 -0.15 -6.62
CA SER A 701 24.12 0.78 -6.07
C SER A 701 22.77 0.49 -6.72
N THR A 702 21.77 0.23 -5.89
CA THR A 702 20.43 -0.15 -6.35
C THR A 702 19.35 0.48 -5.47
N PHE A 703 18.20 0.75 -6.08
CA PHE A 703 16.96 1.05 -5.38
C PHE A 703 16.13 -0.23 -5.35
N MET A 704 15.65 -0.62 -4.18
CA MET A 704 14.78 -1.79 -4.06
C MET A 704 13.51 -1.42 -3.30
N GLU A 705 12.37 -1.76 -3.89
CA GLU A 705 11.07 -1.71 -3.24
C GLU A 705 10.95 -2.78 -2.15
N ARG A 706 9.92 -2.66 -1.30
CA ARG A 706 9.64 -3.67 -0.27
C ARG A 706 9.35 -5.03 -0.90
N ASN A 707 9.86 -6.10 -0.29
CA ASN A 707 9.71 -7.50 -0.72
C ASN A 707 10.23 -7.78 -2.14
N THR A 708 11.15 -6.96 -2.63
CA THR A 708 11.85 -7.24 -3.89
C THR A 708 13.18 -7.91 -3.63
N ASP A 709 13.65 -8.68 -4.61
CA ASP A 709 14.97 -9.27 -4.60
C ASP A 709 15.74 -8.97 -5.90
N GLN A 710 17.06 -8.99 -5.78
CA GLN A 710 17.97 -8.82 -6.90
C GLN A 710 19.08 -9.87 -6.80
N THR A 711 19.33 -10.56 -7.91
CA THR A 711 20.38 -11.57 -7.98
C THR A 711 21.61 -11.02 -8.71
N TYR A 712 22.75 -11.01 -8.03
CA TYR A 712 24.05 -10.70 -8.61
C TYR A 712 24.77 -12.00 -8.99
N ARG A 713 25.32 -12.05 -10.20
CA ARG A 713 25.99 -13.23 -10.76
C ARG A 713 27.46 -12.93 -10.99
N ILE A 714 28.33 -13.63 -10.26
CA ILE A 714 29.78 -13.65 -10.47
C ILE A 714 30.06 -14.83 -11.41
N SER A 715 30.32 -14.57 -12.68
CA SER A 715 30.45 -15.63 -13.69
C SER A 715 31.58 -15.34 -14.65
N ALA A 716 32.58 -16.23 -14.70
CA ALA A 716 33.63 -16.26 -15.70
C ALA A 716 34.33 -17.64 -15.69
N ASN A 717 35.27 -17.85 -16.60
CA ASN A 717 36.11 -19.05 -16.54
C ASN A 717 37.14 -18.91 -15.41
N ILE A 718 37.27 -19.93 -14.58
CA ILE A 718 38.35 -20.03 -13.58
C ILE A 718 39.55 -20.74 -14.20
N SER A 719 40.75 -20.22 -13.98
CA SER A 719 42.01 -20.72 -14.53
C SER A 719 42.63 -21.78 -13.61
N SER A 720 43.27 -22.83 -14.14
CA SER A 720 44.04 -23.78 -13.32
C SER A 720 45.42 -23.26 -12.90
N ARG A 721 45.89 -22.14 -13.47
CA ARG A 721 47.26 -21.62 -13.29
C ARG A 721 47.63 -21.30 -11.84
N TRP A 722 46.68 -20.86 -11.02
CA TRP A 722 46.95 -20.51 -9.63
C TRP A 722 47.15 -21.74 -8.73
N ILE A 723 46.64 -22.92 -9.14
CA ILE A 723 46.65 -24.15 -8.36
C ILE A 723 48.07 -24.71 -8.21
N GLU A 724 48.87 -24.66 -9.28
CA GLU A 724 50.23 -25.20 -9.30
C GLU A 724 51.15 -24.53 -8.27
N GLN A 725 50.95 -23.23 -8.03
CA GLN A 725 51.74 -22.44 -7.07
C GLN A 725 51.57 -22.94 -5.62
N ILE A 726 50.43 -23.56 -5.32
CA ILE A 726 50.13 -24.09 -3.97
C ILE A 726 50.82 -25.45 -3.77
N GLY A 727 51.03 -26.23 -4.84
CA GLY A 727 51.76 -27.49 -4.80
C GLY A 727 51.02 -28.65 -4.11
N LEU A 728 49.69 -28.65 -4.10
CA LEU A 728 48.88 -29.75 -3.56
C LEU A 728 48.30 -30.58 -4.71
N SER A 729 48.74 -31.84 -4.82
CA SER A 729 48.29 -32.78 -5.86
C SER A 729 46.86 -33.30 -5.67
N SER A 730 46.32 -33.18 -4.45
CA SER A 730 44.94 -33.51 -4.10
C SER A 730 44.46 -32.59 -2.98
N ALA A 731 43.47 -31.74 -3.24
CA ALA A 731 42.92 -30.80 -2.25
C ALA A 731 41.55 -30.27 -2.64
N LYS A 732 40.74 -29.88 -1.64
CA LYS A 732 39.50 -29.11 -1.82
C LYS A 732 39.73 -27.69 -1.34
N PHE A 733 39.76 -26.73 -2.26
CA PHE A 733 39.91 -25.31 -1.95
C PHE A 733 38.54 -24.64 -1.86
N ARG A 734 38.43 -23.63 -1.01
CA ARG A 734 37.22 -22.82 -0.87
C ARG A 734 37.48 -21.39 -1.34
N LEU A 735 37.09 -21.10 -2.57
CA LEU A 735 37.12 -19.75 -3.13
C LEU A 735 35.98 -18.93 -2.52
N THR A 736 36.32 -17.91 -1.73
CA THR A 736 35.38 -17.15 -0.92
C THR A 736 35.34 -15.69 -1.36
N SER A 737 34.24 -15.30 -2.01
CA SER A 737 33.88 -13.91 -2.24
C SER A 737 33.07 -13.37 -1.04
N THR A 738 33.03 -12.06 -0.84
CA THR A 738 32.23 -11.45 0.26
C THR A 738 31.26 -10.40 -0.25
N ALA A 739 30.11 -10.30 0.41
CA ALA A 739 29.11 -9.26 0.17
C ALA A 739 28.79 -8.51 1.47
N SER A 740 28.88 -7.18 1.43
CA SER A 740 28.49 -6.30 2.53
C SER A 740 27.53 -5.21 2.05
N LEU A 741 26.85 -4.56 2.99
CA LEU A 741 25.85 -3.53 2.72
C LEU A 741 26.34 -2.16 3.17
N GLU A 742 26.21 -1.16 2.30
CA GLU A 742 26.38 0.25 2.63
C GLU A 742 25.07 1.01 2.40
N TYR A 743 24.64 1.80 3.39
CA TYR A 743 23.41 2.59 3.35
C TYR A 743 23.57 3.90 4.15
N ASP A 744 22.62 4.82 4.03
CA ASP A 744 22.65 6.08 4.81
C ASP A 744 22.34 5.83 6.30
N ASN A 745 23.40 5.70 7.10
CA ASN A 745 23.32 5.54 8.56
C ASN A 745 22.69 6.75 9.29
N ASN A 746 22.52 7.90 8.63
CA ASN A 746 21.82 9.05 9.21
C ASN A 746 20.30 8.94 9.05
N GLN A 747 19.81 8.10 8.14
CA GLN A 747 18.38 7.92 7.89
C GLN A 747 17.89 6.55 8.34
N TYR A 748 18.73 5.53 8.25
CA TYR A 748 18.35 4.14 8.49
C TYR A 748 19.12 3.51 9.64
N ILE A 749 18.53 2.48 10.22
CA ILE A 749 19.13 1.60 11.22
C ILE A 749 18.87 0.15 10.82
N PHE A 750 19.91 -0.67 10.75
CA PHE A 750 19.73 -2.07 10.39
C PHE A 750 19.09 -2.81 11.56
N TYR A 751 18.00 -3.52 11.31
CA TYR A 751 17.28 -4.28 12.33
C TYR A 751 17.81 -5.71 12.37
N SER A 752 18.26 -6.16 13.54
CA SER A 752 18.60 -7.56 13.77
C SER A 752 18.21 -7.99 15.18
N THR A 753 17.61 -9.18 15.28
CA THR A 753 17.32 -9.82 16.58
C THR A 753 18.56 -10.46 17.21
N THR A 754 19.65 -10.64 16.46
CA THR A 754 20.86 -11.39 16.87
C THR A 754 22.15 -10.58 16.84
N PHE A 755 22.18 -9.43 16.17
CA PHE A 755 23.37 -8.56 16.04
C PHE A 755 23.03 -7.16 16.57
N ASN A 756 24.04 -6.39 17.03
CA ASN A 756 23.91 -5.02 17.57
C ASN A 756 23.47 -3.96 16.52
N ASN A 757 22.46 -4.27 15.70
CA ASN A 757 21.97 -3.44 14.59
C ASN A 757 23.01 -3.12 13.51
N ASP A 758 24.01 -4.00 13.35
CA ASP A 758 25.01 -3.94 12.28
C ASP A 758 24.67 -4.96 11.17
N PRO A 759 24.78 -4.59 9.87
CA PRO A 759 24.57 -5.52 8.77
C PRO A 759 25.69 -6.58 8.74
N PRO A 760 25.35 -7.89 8.66
CA PRO A 760 26.37 -8.94 8.60
C PRO A 760 27.05 -8.97 7.23
N VAL A 761 28.37 -9.21 7.21
CA VAL A 761 29.10 -9.54 5.99
C VAL A 761 28.84 -11.00 5.63
N ARG A 762 28.36 -11.27 4.40
CA ARG A 762 28.10 -12.64 3.94
C ARG A 762 29.23 -13.17 3.08
N LYS A 763 29.55 -14.46 3.27
CA LYS A 763 30.52 -15.22 2.48
C LYS A 763 29.81 -15.96 1.35
N ILE A 764 30.45 -16.00 0.19
CA ILE A 764 29.95 -16.60 -1.04
C ILE A 764 31.00 -17.61 -1.48
N GLU A 765 30.69 -18.89 -1.29
CA GLU A 765 31.69 -19.95 -1.34
C GLU A 765 31.56 -20.77 -2.62
N ALA A 766 32.71 -21.09 -3.23
CA ALA A 766 32.82 -22.09 -4.28
C ALA A 766 33.87 -23.14 -3.88
N GLU A 767 33.53 -24.42 -3.99
CA GLU A 767 34.44 -25.53 -3.77
C GLU A 767 35.17 -25.88 -5.07
N ILE A 768 36.50 -25.80 -5.04
CA ILE A 768 37.39 -26.17 -6.15
C ILE A 768 38.15 -27.42 -5.74
N GLU A 769 37.77 -28.57 -6.30
CA GLU A 769 38.38 -29.85 -6.01
C GLU A 769 39.49 -30.18 -7.02
N VAL A 770 40.68 -30.47 -6.51
CA VAL A 770 41.84 -30.85 -7.32
C VAL A 770 42.15 -32.31 -7.04
N PHE A 771 42.23 -33.11 -8.10
CA PHE A 771 42.53 -34.54 -8.02
C PHE A 771 43.70 -34.92 -8.94
N PRO A 772 44.50 -35.94 -8.58
CA PRO A 772 45.59 -36.40 -9.42
C PRO A 772 45.06 -37.10 -10.68
N LYS A 773 45.83 -37.07 -11.77
CA LYS A 773 45.49 -37.80 -13.00
C LYS A 773 45.30 -39.29 -12.69
N PRO A 774 44.18 -39.92 -13.09
CA PRO A 774 43.96 -41.34 -12.83
C PRO A 774 45.01 -42.18 -13.57
N ASP A 775 45.69 -43.06 -12.83
CA ASP A 775 46.68 -43.99 -13.36
C ASP A 775 46.04 -45.39 -13.47
N PHE A 776 45.56 -45.72 -14.67
CA PHE A 776 44.93 -47.01 -14.97
C PHE A 776 45.93 -48.12 -15.34
N THR A 777 47.24 -47.89 -15.13
CA THR A 777 48.28 -48.85 -15.55
C THR A 777 48.09 -50.21 -14.87
N LYS A 778 47.63 -50.24 -13.62
CA LYS A 778 47.38 -51.49 -12.88
C LYS A 778 46.17 -52.26 -13.40
N GLU A 779 45.09 -51.57 -13.73
CA GLU A 779 43.85 -52.13 -14.27
C GLU A 779 44.05 -52.65 -15.69
N ILE A 780 44.83 -51.95 -16.53
CA ILE A 780 45.17 -52.40 -17.88
C ILE A 780 46.07 -53.65 -17.84
N ILE A 781 47.08 -53.68 -16.96
CA ILE A 781 47.92 -54.87 -16.76
C ILE A 781 47.08 -56.04 -16.23
N GLY A 782 46.21 -55.79 -15.25
CA GLY A 782 45.32 -56.80 -14.67
C GLY A 782 44.31 -57.36 -15.68
N GLY A 783 43.69 -56.51 -16.48
CA GLY A 783 42.76 -56.91 -17.55
C GLY A 783 43.46 -57.67 -18.67
N SER A 784 44.69 -57.27 -19.04
CA SER A 784 45.48 -57.97 -20.06
C SER A 784 45.93 -59.36 -19.60
N LEU A 785 46.42 -59.48 -18.36
CA LEU A 785 46.81 -60.77 -17.77
C LEU A 785 45.61 -61.68 -17.53
N GLY A 786 44.48 -61.12 -17.08
CA GLY A 786 43.22 -61.86 -16.92
C GLY A 786 42.67 -62.38 -18.24
N GLY A 787 42.70 -61.55 -19.29
CA GLY A 787 42.31 -61.94 -20.65
C GLY A 787 43.19 -63.06 -21.23
N LEU A 788 44.52 -62.98 -21.02
CA LEU A 788 45.47 -64.02 -21.43
C LEU A 788 45.27 -65.34 -20.68
N ALA A 789 45.02 -65.28 -19.37
CA ALA A 789 44.71 -66.45 -18.57
C ALA A 789 43.40 -67.11 -19.00
N PHE A 790 42.37 -66.31 -19.28
CA PHE A 790 41.09 -66.81 -19.80
C PHE A 790 41.27 -67.46 -21.18
N LEU A 791 42.02 -66.83 -22.08
CA LEU A 791 42.34 -67.38 -23.40
C LEU A 791 43.08 -68.72 -23.30
N ALA A 792 44.08 -68.82 -22.42
CA ALA A 792 44.82 -70.06 -22.19
C ALA A 792 43.90 -71.18 -21.66
N LEU A 793 42.99 -70.85 -20.76
CA LEU A 793 42.01 -71.79 -20.19
C LEU A 793 41.01 -72.27 -21.27
N LEU A 794 40.51 -71.35 -22.11
CA LEU A 794 39.69 -71.65 -23.27
C LEU A 794 40.42 -72.57 -24.26
N THR A 795 41.69 -72.29 -24.52
CA THR A 795 42.54 -73.10 -25.41
C THR A 795 42.75 -74.51 -24.87
N ALA A 796 42.97 -74.66 -23.55
CA ALA A 796 43.08 -75.96 -22.89
C ALA A 796 41.77 -76.75 -22.93
N VAL A 797 40.62 -76.09 -22.74
CA VAL A 797 39.28 -76.70 -22.88
C VAL A 797 39.05 -77.17 -24.32
N LEU A 798 39.34 -76.32 -25.31
CA LEU A 798 39.22 -76.66 -26.74
C LEU A 798 40.15 -77.82 -27.14
N TYR A 799 41.37 -77.87 -26.59
CA TYR A 799 42.29 -78.99 -26.79
C TYR A 799 41.77 -80.30 -26.19
N LYS A 800 41.25 -80.26 -24.95
CA LYS A 800 40.68 -81.44 -24.27
C LYS A 800 39.37 -81.92 -24.92
N ALA A 801 38.59 -81.00 -25.49
CA ALA A 801 37.40 -81.31 -26.29
C ALA A 801 37.71 -81.87 -27.69
N GLY A 802 38.99 -82.02 -28.06
CA GLY A 802 39.42 -82.65 -29.31
C GLY A 802 39.35 -81.76 -30.54
N PHE A 803 39.15 -80.45 -30.38
CA PHE A 803 38.98 -79.49 -31.48
C PHE A 803 40.24 -79.35 -32.37
N PHE A 804 41.42 -79.71 -31.85
CA PHE A 804 42.71 -79.61 -32.57
C PHE A 804 43.27 -80.97 -33.06
N LYS A 805 42.50 -82.07 -33.01
CA LYS A 805 42.90 -83.35 -33.63
C LYS A 805 42.67 -83.28 -35.15
N SER A 806 43.72 -82.93 -35.87
CA SER A 806 43.76 -82.91 -37.33
C SER A 806 43.72 -84.32 -37.95
N LYS A 807 42.79 -84.57 -38.87
CA LYS A 807 42.66 -85.77 -39.73
C LYS A 807 43.74 -85.86 -40.83
N TYR A 808 44.85 -85.14 -40.71
CA TYR A 808 45.90 -85.02 -41.72
C TYR A 808 46.85 -86.23 -41.78
N ASN A 809 46.99 -87.00 -40.69
CA ASN A 809 47.85 -88.18 -40.66
C ASN A 809 47.26 -89.41 -41.37
N ASP A 810 45.94 -89.49 -41.57
CA ASP A 810 45.29 -90.59 -42.28
C ASP A 810 45.35 -90.40 -43.81
N MET A 811 45.54 -89.18 -44.31
CA MET A 811 45.65 -88.88 -45.76
C MET A 811 47.06 -89.10 -46.35
N ILE A 812 48.10 -89.29 -45.53
CA ILE A 812 49.48 -89.50 -46.00
C ILE A 812 49.76 -90.99 -46.34
N ARG A 813 48.88 -91.92 -45.94
CA ARG A 813 49.09 -93.37 -46.13
C ARG A 813 48.41 -94.00 -47.36
N GLU A 814 47.57 -93.27 -48.08
CA GLU A 814 46.82 -93.78 -49.24
C GLU A 814 47.18 -93.10 -50.59
N SER A 815 48.32 -92.41 -50.68
CA SER A 815 48.78 -91.73 -51.92
C SER A 815 50.06 -92.33 -52.52
N ALA A 816 50.19 -93.66 -52.44
CA ALA A 816 50.95 -94.46 -53.40
C ALA A 816 49.96 -95.36 -54.15
N GLU A 817 49.99 -95.28 -55.48
CA GLU A 817 49.13 -95.97 -56.47
C GLU A 817 47.90 -95.17 -56.99
N GLY A 818 48.20 -94.41 -58.04
CA GLY A 818 47.44 -94.11 -59.27
C GLY A 818 45.92 -94.32 -59.39
N GLY A 819 45.30 -93.38 -60.12
CA GLY A 819 44.20 -93.71 -61.04
C GLY A 819 43.03 -92.71 -61.11
N ALA A 820 43.07 -91.87 -62.13
CA ALA A 820 41.97 -91.31 -62.95
C ALA A 820 40.51 -91.26 -62.44
N GLY A 821 39.88 -90.08 -62.61
CA GLY A 821 38.55 -89.96 -63.24
C GLY A 821 37.45 -89.25 -62.44
N PRO A 822 36.58 -88.41 -63.07
CA PRO A 822 35.84 -87.32 -62.41
C PRO A 822 34.32 -87.59 -62.24
N GLY A 823 33.62 -86.79 -61.43
CA GLY A 823 32.15 -86.73 -61.49
C GLY A 823 31.41 -85.92 -60.40
N ALA A 824 30.70 -84.88 -60.86
CA ALA A 824 29.39 -84.35 -60.43
C ALA A 824 29.12 -83.84 -58.99
N GLY A 825 28.55 -82.62 -58.90
CA GLY A 825 27.94 -82.00 -57.68
C GLY A 825 26.52 -82.52 -57.39
N PRO A 826 25.53 -81.71 -56.92
CA PRO A 826 25.54 -80.40 -56.22
C PRO A 826 24.62 -80.42 -54.94
N GLY A 827 24.34 -79.24 -54.33
CA GLY A 827 23.17 -79.01 -53.46
C GLY A 827 23.49 -78.52 -52.03
N ALA A 828 23.10 -77.28 -51.69
CA ALA A 828 21.97 -76.92 -50.81
C ALA A 828 22.32 -77.05 -49.29
N GLU A 829 21.99 -76.16 -48.35
CA GLU A 829 20.97 -75.13 -48.28
C GLU A 829 21.26 -74.20 -47.08
N ALA A 830 20.66 -73.01 -47.13
CA ALA A 830 20.49 -71.97 -46.12
C ALA A 830 20.29 -72.41 -44.67
N VAL A 831 20.75 -71.59 -43.70
CA VAL A 831 20.00 -71.23 -42.47
C VAL A 831 20.45 -69.84 -41.95
N VAL A 832 19.44 -69.01 -41.66
CA VAL A 832 19.38 -67.69 -40.97
C VAL A 832 19.27 -67.91 -39.44
N PRO A 833 19.78 -67.05 -38.53
CA PRO A 833 18.97 -65.97 -37.89
C PRO A 833 19.78 -64.67 -37.67
N ALA A 834 19.22 -63.46 -37.80
CA ALA A 834 18.14 -62.80 -37.06
C ALA A 834 18.52 -62.35 -35.63
N GLU A 835 18.62 -61.01 -35.52
CA GLU A 835 18.25 -60.08 -34.45
C GLU A 835 18.89 -60.09 -33.06
N GLY A 836 19.13 -58.85 -32.62
CA GLY A 836 19.63 -58.37 -31.33
C GLY A 836 19.92 -56.88 -31.46
#